data_AF-A0A7S4JV27-F1
#
_entry.id   AF-A0A7S4JV27-F1
#
_cell.length_a   1.000
_cell.length_b   1.000
_cell.length_c   1.000
_cell.angle_alpha   90.00
_cell.angle_beta   90.00
_cell.angle_gamma   90.00
#
_symmetry.space_group_name_H-M   'P 1'
#
loop_
_entity.id
_entity.type
_entity.pdbx_description
1 polymer ?
#
loop_
_entity_poly.entity_id
_entity_poly.type
_entity_poly.pdbx_seq_one_letter_code
_entity_poly.pdbx_strand_id
1 'polypeptide(L)'
;AKVICFLLFCALAVAEARTDGSVANFTKNNSINNNNNFDIINNVDRRNTKRLKKKGDPLFHVAFVYSGPINDLGWTTQHNLGRTSLERVISKKQIKILTTAFPGVSEDPSVSYTFMNNLCQTGKYDMLIAISYPHEKPMLDLADRYSSIFFLHIGGSRSGPPNYSVAEMKSYQARYLTGLLSGLMGDQINRVGVILTKPMPAVYAEANAIYKGLLDAQPDVDGDSVNQPSLIASWTNTFLEPELERYQAQVLIDDHSVDILHQQTDSPEPQLVAKEKGKTSIGLNGDMQTQVGVSVLVSVLYSWESVYSYFVQKARRGDWKEFEDFSAPLGEGLELSTFSPFVSDKVQKILNQKSEKIMKGKFEVFCGEWIEPWWSGKGSPGAGDCVTEEEIDSLHPRIKDLGFFEIPTTEVFLGEGMVITMQVLSSISLFVVFVCFVLVVCWRDTYSFRFSSVPAVIVCLLGCSLLFTTVFLLSETPTDWFCSSAVWVASLGFTLFFAPILAKTYRVFIAMKGAKTCRVVFVSNFDLSLMVLGCLVVDVILLLCFQFIDSPHAERDFDQPDLDKFEYWTVCSYDDAAAVVMYIIVIWKLLLLGVGCVLTFLVRSVNPLMNEARFLAIGIYALCFAGAILVPLVIVVDSVEAVYLVTCLGILCATNVAYLVLLVPKFFVISSGQDGSFYEGPNSHSVQIGSRSKSKEPGNIDSFCSDVFSQ
;
A
#
# COMPACT_ATOMS: atom_id res chain seq x y z
N ALA A 1 -14.77 -5.54 -6.49
CA ALA A 1 -15.36 -5.76 -5.14
C ALA A 1 -16.34 -4.64 -4.74
N LYS A 2 -15.86 -3.44 -4.40
CA LYS A 2 -16.65 -2.30 -3.88
C LYS A 2 -17.70 -1.75 -4.87
N VAL A 3 -17.46 -1.93 -6.18
CA VAL A 3 -18.29 -1.39 -7.28
C VAL A 3 -19.63 -2.11 -7.49
N ILE A 4 -19.68 -3.43 -7.36
CA ILE A 4 -20.88 -4.22 -7.69
C ILE A 4 -21.77 -4.38 -6.47
N CYS A 5 -21.19 -4.47 -5.28
CA CYS A 5 -21.96 -4.58 -4.05
C CYS A 5 -22.62 -3.27 -3.62
N PHE A 6 -22.13 -2.11 -4.06
CA PHE A 6 -22.79 -0.87 -3.71
C PHE A 6 -24.11 -0.72 -4.51
N LEU A 7 -24.27 -1.25 -5.73
CA LEU A 7 -25.49 -1.14 -6.59
C LEU A 7 -26.83 -1.58 -5.97
N LEU A 8 -26.78 -2.17 -4.77
CA LEU A 8 -27.89 -2.69 -3.98
C LEU A 8 -28.09 -1.95 -2.62
N PHE A 9 -27.45 -0.78 -2.45
CA PHE A 9 -27.49 0.30 -1.42
C PHE A 9 -28.78 0.62 -0.58
N CYS A 10 -28.98 1.81 -0.04
CA CYS A 10 -30.07 2.24 0.87
C CYS A 10 -31.58 2.07 0.49
N ALA A 11 -32.27 1.17 1.20
CA ALA A 11 -33.65 1.36 1.66
C ALA A 11 -33.68 1.33 3.21
N LEU A 12 -33.02 2.30 3.86
CA LEU A 12 -33.24 2.79 5.23
C LEU A 12 -32.08 3.75 5.58
N ALA A 13 -32.37 5.03 5.72
CA ALA A 13 -31.44 6.02 6.24
C ALA A 13 -32.03 6.65 7.50
N VAL A 14 -31.39 6.43 8.65
CA VAL A 14 -31.21 7.43 9.70
C VAL A 14 -29.84 7.20 10.35
N ALA A 15 -28.99 8.23 10.26
CA ALA A 15 -27.80 8.52 11.06
C ALA A 15 -26.61 7.53 11.04
N GLU A 16 -25.55 7.88 10.29
CA GLU A 16 -24.33 8.47 10.86
C GLU A 16 -23.36 8.86 9.74
N ALA A 17 -22.84 10.08 9.83
CA ALA A 17 -21.63 10.49 9.12
C ALA A 17 -20.44 10.06 9.97
N ARG A 18 -19.48 9.34 9.37
CA ARG A 18 -18.10 9.17 9.86
C ARG A 18 -17.26 8.77 8.65
N THR A 19 -16.40 9.63 8.09
CA THR A 19 -15.05 10.00 8.57
C THR A 19 -14.29 8.83 9.19
N ASP A 20 -13.20 8.48 8.50
CA ASP A 20 -12.01 7.75 8.91
C ASP A 20 -12.02 7.12 10.30
N GLY A 21 -11.83 5.80 10.31
CA GLY A 21 -11.75 5.01 11.53
C GLY A 21 -10.76 3.88 11.39
N SER A 22 -9.51 4.19 11.70
CA SER A 22 -8.45 3.27 12.07
C SER A 22 -8.95 2.12 12.96
N VAL A 23 -8.45 0.92 12.66
CA VAL A 23 -8.58 -0.29 13.47
C VAL A 23 -8.09 -0.03 14.90
N ALA A 24 -9.00 -0.20 15.85
CA ALA A 24 -8.70 -0.47 17.25
C ALA A 24 -9.60 -1.62 17.71
N ASN A 25 -9.00 -2.80 17.95
CA ASN A 25 -9.08 -3.53 19.22
C ASN A 25 -8.54 -4.97 19.09
N PHE A 26 -7.23 -5.12 19.27
CA PHE A 26 -6.68 -6.27 19.96
C PHE A 26 -5.80 -5.76 21.09
N THR A 27 -6.37 -5.70 22.30
CA THR A 27 -5.74 -6.06 23.59
C THR A 27 -6.58 -5.50 24.73
N LYS A 28 -7.42 -6.36 25.30
CA LYS A 28 -7.89 -6.21 26.67
C LYS A 28 -6.94 -7.03 27.54
N ASN A 29 -6.49 -6.43 28.64
CA ASN A 29 -5.67 -6.95 29.74
C ASN A 29 -4.15 -6.76 29.65
N ASN A 30 -3.68 -5.55 29.98
CA ASN A 30 -2.89 -5.32 31.20
C ASN A 30 -2.64 -3.81 31.36
N SER A 31 -3.54 -3.14 32.08
CA SER A 31 -3.40 -1.74 32.46
C SER A 31 -2.47 -1.60 33.65
N ILE A 32 -1.28 -1.03 33.44
CA ILE A 32 -0.58 -0.24 34.46
C ILE A 32 -0.31 1.13 33.86
N ASN A 33 -0.92 2.13 34.52
CA ASN A 33 -0.87 3.58 34.26
C ASN A 33 0.45 4.10 33.68
N ASN A 34 0.35 4.92 32.63
CA ASN A 34 1.12 6.16 32.47
C ASN A 34 0.62 6.95 31.25
N ASN A 35 -0.52 7.63 31.39
CA ASN A 35 -0.90 8.73 30.49
C ASN A 35 -1.68 9.76 31.29
N ASN A 36 -0.94 10.69 31.89
CA ASN A 36 -1.40 11.99 32.35
C ASN A 36 -0.17 12.90 32.25
N ASN A 37 0.05 13.57 31.11
CA ASN A 37 0.88 14.78 30.97
C ASN A 37 1.00 15.26 29.51
N PHE A 38 -0.11 15.39 28.77
CA PHE A 38 -0.05 16.01 27.43
C PHE A 38 -1.10 17.09 27.11
N ASP A 39 -1.89 17.55 28.10
CA ASP A 39 -2.96 18.54 27.87
C ASP A 39 -2.97 19.75 28.83
N ILE A 40 -1.80 20.25 29.25
CA ILE A 40 -1.74 21.56 29.94
C ILE A 40 -0.53 22.38 29.50
N ILE A 41 -0.37 22.74 28.22
CA ILE A 41 0.45 23.91 27.83
C ILE A 41 -0.15 24.57 26.57
N ASN A 42 -1.36 25.11 26.69
CA ASN A 42 -1.88 26.13 25.76
C ASN A 42 -2.50 27.26 26.58
N ASN A 43 -1.67 27.93 27.37
CA ASN A 43 -1.90 29.27 27.92
C ASN A 43 -0.74 29.61 28.86
N VAL A 44 0.40 30.02 28.31
CA VAL A 44 1.41 30.74 29.09
C VAL A 44 1.74 32.03 28.37
N ASP A 45 1.39 33.10 29.09
CA ASP A 45 1.56 34.52 28.82
C ASP A 45 2.93 34.88 28.20
N ARG A 46 2.93 35.84 27.27
CA ARG A 46 4.08 36.43 26.54
C ARG A 46 5.02 37.25 27.45
N ARG A 47 5.12 36.93 28.73
CA ARG A 47 5.94 37.65 29.72
C ARG A 47 6.63 36.67 30.66
N ASN A 48 7.64 35.95 30.18
CA ASN A 48 8.74 35.41 30.99
C ASN A 48 9.83 34.70 30.16
N THR A 49 10.29 35.30 29.06
CA THR A 49 11.58 34.94 28.44
C THR A 49 12.72 35.57 29.24
N LYS A 50 12.99 35.04 30.43
CA LYS A 50 14.26 35.22 31.18
C LYS A 50 14.29 34.34 32.42
N ARG A 51 14.28 33.02 32.25
CA ARG A 51 14.99 32.16 33.20
C ARG A 51 16.43 32.02 32.69
N LEU A 52 17.20 33.09 32.88
CA LEU A 52 18.66 33.03 32.74
C LEU A 52 19.14 31.98 33.76
N LYS A 53 19.74 30.89 33.26
CA LYS A 53 20.39 29.87 34.07
C LYS A 53 21.28 30.59 35.09
N LYS A 54 21.08 30.34 36.40
CA LYS A 54 21.99 30.84 37.44
C LYS A 54 23.39 30.35 37.08
N LYS A 55 24.33 31.27 36.95
CA LYS A 55 25.75 30.99 36.75
C LYS A 55 26.19 30.00 37.84
N GLY A 56 26.45 28.74 37.47
CA GLY A 56 26.89 27.69 38.39
C GLY A 56 25.92 26.51 38.66
N ASP A 57 24.88 26.26 37.85
CA ASP A 57 24.17 24.97 37.93
C ASP A 57 25.09 23.82 37.44
N PRO A 58 25.51 22.86 38.30
CA PRO A 58 26.59 21.93 37.97
C PRO A 58 26.21 20.84 36.96
N LEU A 59 24.91 20.68 36.65
CA LEU A 59 24.40 19.59 35.80
C LEU A 59 24.21 20.04 34.34
N PHE A 60 25.02 19.48 33.44
CA PHE A 60 24.94 19.75 31.99
C PHE A 60 23.97 18.76 31.32
N HIS A 61 22.98 19.28 30.59
CA HIS A 61 21.92 18.46 30.01
C HIS A 61 22.11 18.29 28.50
N VAL A 62 22.16 17.05 28.03
CA VAL A 62 22.36 16.73 26.61
C VAL A 62 21.16 15.96 26.06
N ALA A 63 20.55 16.45 25.00
CA ALA A 63 19.53 15.73 24.25
C ALA A 63 20.17 15.02 23.06
N PHE A 64 19.91 13.73 22.92
CA PHE A 64 20.28 12.91 21.78
C PHE A 64 19.02 12.65 20.95
N VAL A 65 19.08 12.96 19.66
CA VAL A 65 17.99 12.84 18.69
C VAL A 65 18.35 11.74 17.71
N TYR A 66 17.59 10.64 17.70
CA TYR A 66 17.82 9.51 16.81
C TYR A 66 16.67 9.38 15.82
N SER A 67 16.97 9.12 14.54
CA SER A 67 15.95 8.77 13.55
C SER A 67 15.44 7.35 13.73
N GLY A 68 16.34 6.40 14.00
CA GLY A 68 16.04 4.99 14.22
C GLY A 68 15.69 4.62 15.67
N PRO A 69 15.24 3.36 15.89
CA PRO A 69 15.05 2.81 17.22
C PRO A 69 16.38 2.39 17.86
N ILE A 70 16.46 2.40 19.19
CA ILE A 70 17.70 2.06 19.93
C ILE A 70 18.14 0.60 19.73
N ASN A 71 17.22 -0.28 19.35
CA ASN A 71 17.46 -1.72 19.18
C ASN A 71 17.67 -2.12 17.70
N ASP A 72 18.13 -1.20 16.85
CA ASP A 72 18.51 -1.50 15.46
C ASP A 72 19.74 -2.42 15.33
N LEU A 73 20.44 -2.70 16.44
CA LEU A 73 21.67 -3.49 16.53
C LEU A 73 22.87 -2.94 15.73
N GLY A 74 22.73 -1.75 15.16
CA GLY A 74 23.70 -1.10 14.28
C GLY A 74 23.97 0.35 14.70
N TRP A 75 23.69 1.30 13.82
CA TRP A 75 24.00 2.72 13.96
C TRP A 75 23.47 3.35 15.27
N THR A 76 22.16 3.30 15.50
CA THR A 76 21.54 3.93 16.68
C THR A 76 21.97 3.24 17.97
N THR A 77 22.13 1.92 17.92
CA THR A 77 22.69 1.13 19.04
C THR A 77 24.08 1.64 19.42
N GLN A 78 24.99 1.82 18.46
CA GLN A 78 26.34 2.33 18.73
C GLN A 78 26.34 3.77 19.25
N HIS A 79 25.51 4.65 18.69
CA HIS A 79 25.36 6.01 19.22
C HIS A 79 24.84 6.02 20.66
N ASN A 80 23.89 5.14 20.99
CA ASN A 80 23.38 5.02 22.34
C ASN A 80 24.39 4.38 23.31
N LEU A 81 25.22 3.44 22.85
CA LEU A 81 26.37 2.93 23.60
C LEU A 81 27.41 4.03 23.85
N GLY A 82 27.68 4.89 22.87
CA GLY A 82 28.50 6.10 23.05
C GLY A 82 27.93 7.04 24.10
N ARG A 83 26.61 7.30 24.07
CA ARG A 83 25.90 8.12 25.08
C ARG A 83 26.02 7.54 26.48
N THR A 84 25.76 6.25 26.65
CA THR A 84 25.86 5.61 27.99
C THR A 84 27.30 5.52 28.48
N SER A 85 28.26 5.37 27.57
CA SER A 85 29.69 5.39 27.91
C SER A 85 30.17 6.79 28.32
N LEU A 86 29.68 7.84 27.65
CA LEU A 86 29.85 9.23 28.07
C LEU A 86 29.38 9.44 29.51
N GLU A 87 28.17 8.99 29.86
CA GLU A 87 27.65 9.08 31.24
C GLU A 87 28.57 8.38 32.25
N ARG A 88 29.10 7.19 31.89
CA ARG A 88 29.97 6.39 32.75
C ARG A 88 31.34 7.03 32.98
N VAL A 89 32.00 7.49 31.92
CA VAL A 89 33.34 8.10 31.98
C VAL A 89 33.33 9.39 32.76
N ILE A 90 32.27 10.17 32.58
CA ILE A 90 32.13 11.48 33.19
C ILE A 90 31.66 11.38 34.66
N SER A 91 30.85 10.38 35.00
CA SER A 91 30.51 10.05 36.40
C SER A 91 31.75 9.69 37.22
N LYS A 92 32.71 8.94 36.65
CA LYS A 92 33.99 8.63 37.30
C LYS A 92 34.85 9.88 37.58
N LYS A 93 34.66 10.95 36.80
CA LYS A 93 35.35 12.25 36.97
C LYS A 93 34.58 13.24 37.86
N GLN A 94 33.53 12.80 38.59
CA GLN A 94 32.64 13.62 39.43
C GLN A 94 31.94 14.76 38.68
N ILE A 95 31.84 14.65 37.36
CA ILE A 95 31.17 15.63 36.53
C ILE A 95 29.69 15.21 36.41
N LYS A 96 28.78 16.14 36.69
CA LYS A 96 27.34 15.90 36.60
C LYS A 96 26.85 16.19 35.17
N ILE A 97 26.47 15.14 34.44
CA ILE A 97 25.78 15.22 33.14
C ILE A 97 24.51 14.38 33.20
N LEU A 98 23.45 14.88 32.59
CA LEU A 98 22.22 14.12 32.37
C LEU A 98 21.95 14.06 30.88
N THR A 99 21.94 12.86 30.30
CA THR A 99 21.57 12.70 28.89
C THR A 99 20.11 12.23 28.77
N THR A 100 19.45 12.60 27.68
CA THR A 100 18.11 12.11 27.33
C THR A 100 18.14 11.71 25.87
N ALA A 101 17.71 10.48 25.55
CA ALA A 101 17.59 10.01 24.18
C ALA A 101 16.14 10.10 23.71
N PHE A 102 15.96 10.55 22.47
CA PHE A 102 14.69 10.63 21.77
C PHE A 102 14.77 9.78 20.49
N PRO A 103 14.38 8.49 20.54
CA PRO A 103 14.37 7.63 19.36
C PRO A 103 13.15 7.88 18.46
N GLY A 104 13.26 7.49 17.19
CA GLY A 104 12.14 7.54 16.24
C GLY A 104 11.76 8.95 15.78
N VAL A 105 12.68 9.91 15.82
CA VAL A 105 12.40 11.27 15.35
C VAL A 105 12.43 11.29 13.83
N SER A 106 11.31 11.69 13.23
CA SER A 106 11.12 11.72 11.77
C SER A 106 12.30 12.33 11.02
N GLU A 107 12.61 11.81 9.85
CA GLU A 107 13.59 12.39 8.92
C GLU A 107 13.00 13.50 8.06
N ASP A 108 11.68 13.72 8.10
CA ASP A 108 11.04 14.87 7.46
C ASP A 108 11.59 16.18 8.10
N PRO A 109 12.15 17.11 7.30
CA PRO A 109 12.77 18.32 7.85
C PRO A 109 11.80 19.21 8.64
N SER A 110 10.52 19.25 8.28
CA SER A 110 9.52 20.11 8.94
C SER A 110 9.07 19.54 10.29
N VAL A 111 8.87 18.22 10.35
CA VAL A 111 8.49 17.50 11.57
C VAL A 111 9.65 17.49 12.56
N SER A 112 10.87 17.17 12.09
CA SER A 112 12.08 17.15 12.92
C SER A 112 12.46 18.55 13.44
N TYR A 113 12.34 19.59 12.62
CA TYR A 113 12.52 20.97 13.06
C TYR A 113 11.55 21.32 14.20
N THR A 114 10.26 21.01 14.03
CA THR A 114 9.24 21.31 15.04
C THR A 114 9.55 20.60 16.36
N PHE A 115 9.93 19.32 16.30
CA PHE A 115 10.32 18.53 17.46
C PHE A 115 11.54 19.13 18.18
N MET A 116 12.64 19.38 17.47
CA MET A 116 13.88 19.93 18.06
C MET A 116 13.70 21.36 18.56
N ASN A 117 12.89 22.17 17.87
CA ASN A 117 12.52 23.51 18.34
C ASN A 117 11.79 23.45 19.69
N ASN A 118 10.85 22.51 19.84
CA ASN A 118 10.15 22.31 21.13
C ASN A 118 11.15 21.92 22.24
N LEU A 119 12.13 21.06 21.95
CA LEU A 119 13.21 20.74 22.90
C LEU A 119 13.99 22.00 23.31
N CYS A 120 14.35 22.86 22.36
CA CYS A 120 15.05 24.11 22.63
C CYS A 120 14.22 25.06 23.50
N GLN A 121 12.91 25.18 23.22
CA GLN A 121 11.99 26.05 23.94
C GLN A 121 11.75 25.63 25.39
N THR A 122 11.95 24.35 25.74
CA THR A 122 11.88 23.90 27.14
C THR A 122 12.90 24.59 28.04
N GLY A 123 14.02 25.07 27.47
CA GLY A 123 15.16 25.61 28.22
C GLY A 123 15.87 24.58 29.13
N LYS A 124 15.57 23.28 28.96
CA LYS A 124 16.13 22.20 29.77
C LYS A 124 17.52 21.75 29.31
N TYR A 125 17.76 21.81 28.01
CA TYR A 125 18.95 21.23 27.38
C TYR A 125 20.01 22.30 27.08
N ASP A 126 21.27 21.96 27.36
CA ASP A 126 22.44 22.78 27.04
C ASP A 126 23.04 22.42 25.68
N MET A 127 22.82 21.18 25.24
CA MET A 127 23.34 20.65 23.99
C MET A 127 22.36 19.68 23.35
N LEU A 128 22.22 19.76 22.03
CA LEU A 128 21.51 18.81 21.18
C LEU A 128 22.53 18.08 20.29
N ILE A 129 22.39 16.76 20.18
CA ILE A 129 23.17 15.91 19.29
C ILE A 129 22.18 15.16 18.40
N ALA A 130 22.23 15.33 17.08
CA ALA A 130 21.45 14.52 16.14
C ALA A 130 22.36 13.66 15.29
N ILE A 131 21.91 12.42 15.04
CA ILE A 131 22.73 11.37 14.42
C ILE A 131 22.25 10.96 13.02
N SER A 132 21.37 11.74 12.40
CA SER A 132 20.87 11.45 11.05
C SER A 132 21.08 12.63 10.11
N TYR A 133 21.51 12.33 8.88
CA TYR A 133 21.83 13.32 7.86
C TYR A 133 20.69 14.32 7.59
N PRO A 134 19.41 13.93 7.42
CA PRO A 134 18.30 14.87 7.20
C PRO A 134 18.04 15.85 8.35
N HIS A 135 18.56 15.58 9.57
CA HIS A 135 18.44 16.48 10.71
C HIS A 135 19.43 17.66 10.67
N GLU A 136 20.39 17.68 9.73
CA GLU A 136 21.41 18.72 9.61
C GLU A 136 20.81 20.11 9.45
N LYS A 137 19.95 20.28 8.42
CA LYS A 137 19.33 21.57 8.10
C LYS A 137 18.46 22.09 9.25
N PRO A 138 17.55 21.29 9.84
CA PRO A 138 16.83 21.69 11.04
C PRO A 138 17.72 22.10 12.23
N MET A 139 18.82 21.39 12.50
CA MET A 139 19.74 21.75 13.58
C MET A 139 20.45 23.09 13.30
N LEU A 140 20.90 23.30 12.07
CA LEU A 140 21.57 24.53 11.66
C LEU A 140 20.65 25.76 11.82
N ASP A 141 19.41 25.65 11.34
CA ASP A 141 18.37 26.68 11.46
C ASP A 141 18.00 27.01 12.93
N LEU A 142 18.18 26.06 13.84
CA LEU A 142 17.96 26.24 15.28
C LEU A 142 19.20 26.80 15.97
N ALA A 143 20.40 26.43 15.54
CA ALA A 143 21.64 26.95 16.08
C ALA A 143 21.74 28.47 15.94
N ASP A 144 21.32 29.01 14.78
CA ASP A 144 21.23 30.46 14.53
C ASP A 144 20.24 31.17 15.47
N ARG A 145 19.17 30.48 15.88
CA ARG A 145 18.13 31.05 16.76
C ARG A 145 18.45 30.92 18.25
N TYR A 146 19.16 29.87 18.64
CA TYR A 146 19.41 29.50 20.02
C TYR A 146 20.90 29.50 20.35
N SER A 147 21.52 30.68 20.36
CA SER A 147 22.97 30.85 20.63
C SER A 147 23.43 30.37 22.02
N SER A 148 22.51 30.09 22.94
CA SER A 148 22.80 29.56 24.28
C SER A 148 22.84 28.03 24.35
N ILE A 149 22.47 27.34 23.28
CA ILE A 149 22.44 25.88 23.16
C ILE A 149 23.50 25.47 22.15
N PHE A 150 24.26 24.41 22.45
CA PHE A 150 25.22 23.81 21.52
C PHE A 150 24.57 22.74 20.64
N PHE A 151 25.00 22.64 19.40
CA PHE A 151 24.43 21.76 18.39
C PHE A 151 25.57 20.95 17.75
N LEU A 152 25.58 19.63 17.94
CA LEU A 152 26.51 18.73 17.26
C LEU A 152 25.72 17.82 16.30
N HIS A 153 25.96 17.96 15.02
CA HIS A 153 25.36 17.08 14.02
C HIS A 153 26.36 16.01 13.59
N ILE A 154 25.94 14.75 13.53
CA ILE A 154 26.79 13.64 13.06
C ILE A 154 26.52 13.37 11.58
N GLY A 155 27.59 13.31 10.78
CA GLY A 155 27.57 13.03 9.34
C GLY A 155 27.16 14.22 8.47
N GLY A 156 27.11 15.44 9.02
CA GLY A 156 26.88 16.68 8.29
C GLY A 156 28.15 17.25 7.69
N SER A 157 28.01 18.18 6.76
CA SER A 157 29.10 18.85 6.04
C SER A 157 28.97 20.38 6.00
N ARG A 158 27.84 20.94 6.44
CA ARG A 158 27.58 22.38 6.37
C ARG A 158 28.28 23.12 7.49
N SER A 159 28.97 24.21 7.14
CA SER A 159 29.43 25.19 8.12
C SER A 159 28.25 25.89 8.81
N GLY A 160 28.45 26.32 10.05
CA GLY A 160 27.41 26.97 10.84
C GLY A 160 27.91 28.00 11.84
N PRO A 161 27.01 28.52 12.69
CA PRO A 161 27.35 29.50 13.72
C PRO A 161 28.27 28.90 14.81
N PRO A 162 28.89 29.74 15.66
CA PRO A 162 29.85 29.32 16.69
C PRO A 162 29.42 28.21 17.68
N ASN A 163 28.11 28.01 17.85
CA ASN A 163 27.51 27.00 18.72
C ASN A 163 27.10 25.73 17.95
N TYR A 164 27.50 25.60 16.69
CA TYR A 164 27.21 24.47 15.82
C TYR A 164 28.52 23.87 15.29
N SER A 165 28.60 22.54 15.26
CA SER A 165 29.69 21.79 14.65
C SER A 165 29.14 20.51 14.04
N VAL A 166 29.88 19.96 13.09
CA VAL A 166 29.65 18.64 12.54
C VAL A 166 30.74 17.69 13.00
N ALA A 167 30.41 16.41 13.11
CA ALA A 167 31.40 15.39 13.37
C ALA A 167 31.14 14.11 12.58
N GLU A 168 32.22 13.49 12.15
CA GLU A 168 32.24 12.22 11.43
C GLU A 168 33.45 11.38 11.89
N MET A 169 33.45 10.09 11.57
CA MET A 169 34.63 9.25 11.65
C MET A 169 35.14 8.96 10.24
N LYS A 170 36.46 8.96 10.05
CA LYS A 170 37.11 8.61 8.77
C LYS A 170 37.01 7.11 8.48
N SER A 171 35.79 6.59 8.36
CA SER A 171 35.49 5.16 8.22
C SER A 171 36.21 4.51 7.06
N TYR A 172 36.45 5.24 5.97
CA TYR A 172 37.26 4.81 4.84
C TYR A 172 38.66 4.31 5.25
N GLN A 173 39.25 4.82 6.34
CA GLN A 173 40.54 4.34 6.87
C GLN A 173 40.43 2.89 7.39
N ALA A 174 39.36 2.58 8.12
CA ALA A 174 39.09 1.22 8.58
C ALA A 174 38.66 0.32 7.42
N ARG A 175 37.86 0.83 6.49
CA ARG A 175 37.42 0.10 5.28
C ARG A 175 38.55 -0.27 4.34
N TYR A 176 39.56 0.59 4.21
CA TYR A 176 40.79 0.23 3.52
C TYR A 176 41.47 -0.99 4.14
N LEU A 177 41.54 -1.08 5.48
CA LEU A 177 42.11 -2.23 6.16
C LEU A 177 41.25 -3.49 5.96
N THR A 178 39.92 -3.39 5.93
CA THR A 178 39.06 -4.55 5.68
C THR A 178 39.13 -5.00 4.21
N GLY A 179 39.31 -4.08 3.26
CA GLY A 179 39.63 -4.39 1.86
C GLY A 179 40.97 -5.10 1.72
N LEU A 180 42.01 -4.59 2.39
CA LEU A 180 43.34 -5.19 2.43
C LEU A 180 43.30 -6.59 3.05
N LEU A 181 42.56 -6.77 4.15
CA LEU A 181 42.30 -8.10 4.71
C LEU A 181 41.66 -9.00 3.66
N SER A 182 40.60 -8.54 3.00
CA SER A 182 39.87 -9.33 2.00
C SER A 182 40.75 -9.78 0.85
N GLY A 183 41.72 -8.97 0.43
CA GLY A 183 42.69 -9.35 -0.60
C GLY A 183 43.80 -10.29 -0.11
N LEU A 184 44.13 -10.24 1.17
CA LEU A 184 45.14 -11.10 1.81
C LEU A 184 44.57 -12.44 2.31
N MET A 185 43.26 -12.63 2.26
CA MET A 185 42.62 -13.90 2.63
C MET A 185 42.86 -14.95 1.54
N GLY A 186 43.24 -16.16 1.94
CA GLY A 186 43.41 -17.30 1.02
C GLY A 186 44.66 -17.24 0.11
N ASP A 187 44.82 -18.27 -0.73
CA ASP A 187 45.91 -18.40 -1.71
C ASP A 187 45.47 -18.05 -3.15
N GLN A 188 44.23 -17.59 -3.33
CA GLN A 188 43.61 -17.25 -4.62
C GLN A 188 43.00 -15.83 -4.59
N ILE A 189 42.73 -15.27 -5.77
CA ILE A 189 42.04 -13.97 -5.89
C ILE A 189 40.59 -14.13 -5.41
N ASN A 190 40.22 -13.41 -4.34
CA ASN A 190 38.85 -13.41 -3.83
C ASN A 190 37.95 -12.46 -4.63
N ARG A 191 36.71 -12.87 -4.85
CA ARG A 191 35.64 -11.94 -5.25
C ARG A 191 35.02 -11.35 -4.00
N VAL A 192 34.98 -10.02 -3.93
CA VAL A 192 34.45 -9.30 -2.77
C VAL A 192 33.14 -8.64 -3.18
N GLY A 193 32.10 -8.86 -2.39
CA GLY A 193 30.81 -8.19 -2.55
C GLY A 193 30.66 -7.11 -1.50
N VAL A 194 30.03 -5.99 -1.84
CA VAL A 194 29.64 -4.95 -0.90
C VAL A 194 28.19 -4.52 -1.13
N ILE A 195 27.39 -4.59 -0.08
CA ILE A 195 26.03 -4.07 -0.05
C ILE A 195 26.08 -2.61 0.39
N LEU A 196 25.75 -1.69 -0.51
CA LEU A 196 25.73 -0.24 -0.34
C LEU A 196 24.32 0.25 -0.02
N THR A 197 24.22 1.39 0.66
CA THR A 197 22.94 1.98 1.08
C THR A 197 22.42 3.01 0.08
N LYS A 198 22.64 4.29 0.34
CA LYS A 198 22.23 5.42 -0.49
C LYS A 198 23.45 6.04 -1.19
N PRO A 199 23.31 6.59 -2.40
CA PRO A 199 24.41 7.24 -3.12
C PRO A 199 24.81 8.55 -2.41
N MET A 200 25.79 8.46 -1.50
CA MET A 200 26.26 9.56 -0.66
C MET A 200 27.80 9.57 -0.62
N PRO A 201 28.46 10.73 -0.43
CA PRO A 201 29.92 10.86 -0.35
C PRO A 201 30.61 9.81 0.52
N ALA A 202 30.16 9.67 1.79
CA ALA A 202 30.72 8.69 2.72
C ALA A 202 30.55 7.24 2.23
N VAL A 203 29.43 6.93 1.56
CA VAL A 203 29.16 5.60 1.00
C VAL A 203 30.15 5.27 -0.12
N TYR A 204 30.35 6.21 -1.04
CA TYR A 204 31.34 6.08 -2.11
C TYR A 204 32.77 5.95 -1.55
N ALA A 205 33.15 6.82 -0.61
CA ALA A 205 34.48 6.82 0.00
C ALA A 205 34.82 5.47 0.66
N GLU A 206 33.87 4.86 1.37
CA GLU A 206 34.06 3.54 1.97
C GLU A 206 34.23 2.43 0.92
N ALA A 207 33.35 2.36 -0.10
CA ALA A 207 33.44 1.36 -1.16
C ALA A 207 34.76 1.48 -1.94
N ASN A 208 35.15 2.71 -2.24
CA ASN A 208 36.40 3.08 -2.88
C ASN A 208 37.62 2.67 -2.04
N ALA A 209 37.57 2.86 -0.72
CA ALA A 209 38.61 2.42 0.19
C ALA A 209 38.72 0.90 0.28
N ILE A 210 37.60 0.16 0.30
CA ILE A 210 37.60 -1.31 0.24
C ILE A 210 38.32 -1.77 -1.03
N TYR A 211 37.96 -1.19 -2.18
CA TYR A 211 38.59 -1.50 -3.46
C TYR A 211 40.09 -1.19 -3.45
N LYS A 212 40.51 -0.04 -2.92
CA LYS A 212 41.94 0.32 -2.80
C LYS A 212 42.71 -0.65 -1.91
N GLY A 213 42.14 -1.03 -0.77
CA GLY A 213 42.74 -2.04 0.12
C GLY A 213 42.93 -3.38 -0.59
N LEU A 214 41.91 -3.77 -1.36
CA LEU A 214 41.90 -5.01 -2.14
C LEU A 214 43.02 -5.05 -3.19
N LEU A 215 43.27 -3.92 -3.86
CA LEU A 215 44.38 -3.77 -4.81
C LEU A 215 45.76 -3.85 -4.11
N ASP A 216 45.92 -3.15 -2.98
CA ASP A 216 47.19 -3.11 -2.25
C ASP A 216 47.62 -4.46 -1.64
N ALA A 217 46.70 -5.42 -1.53
CA ALA A 217 46.99 -6.76 -1.08
C ALA A 217 47.82 -7.59 -2.09
N GLN A 218 47.81 -7.20 -3.37
CA GLN A 218 48.35 -8.01 -4.46
C GLN A 218 49.62 -7.35 -5.04
N PRO A 219 50.81 -7.98 -4.91
CA PRO A 219 52.02 -7.50 -5.57
C PRO A 219 51.97 -7.80 -7.08
N ASP A 220 52.41 -6.82 -7.89
CA ASP A 220 52.54 -6.83 -9.35
C ASP A 220 52.60 -8.25 -9.96
N VAL A 221 51.49 -8.66 -10.56
CA VAL A 221 51.48 -9.81 -11.46
C VAL A 221 51.90 -9.31 -12.83
N ASP A 222 53.06 -9.76 -13.30
CA ASP A 222 53.63 -9.43 -14.61
C ASP A 222 52.57 -9.41 -15.73
N GLY A 223 52.47 -8.25 -16.39
CA GLY A 223 52.31 -8.14 -17.84
C GLY A 223 50.95 -8.35 -18.51
N ASP A 224 50.02 -9.13 -17.95
CA ASP A 224 48.69 -9.35 -18.56
C ASP A 224 47.58 -9.74 -17.55
N SER A 225 47.92 -9.79 -16.26
CA SER A 225 47.02 -10.19 -15.16
C SER A 225 46.57 -9.02 -14.26
N VAL A 226 46.65 -7.80 -14.77
CA VAL A 226 46.07 -6.57 -14.19
C VAL A 226 44.53 -6.66 -14.04
N ASN A 227 43.94 -7.78 -14.48
CA ASN A 227 42.56 -8.20 -14.30
C ASN A 227 42.24 -8.73 -12.88
N GLN A 228 42.34 -7.79 -11.94
CA GLN A 228 41.36 -7.40 -10.92
C GLN A 228 40.85 -8.45 -9.90
N PRO A 229 41.07 -8.26 -8.59
CA PRO A 229 40.05 -8.63 -7.61
C PRO A 229 38.81 -7.76 -7.83
N SER A 230 37.71 -8.36 -8.28
CA SER A 230 36.47 -7.64 -8.55
C SER A 230 35.75 -7.32 -7.23
N LEU A 231 35.73 -6.04 -6.84
CA LEU A 231 34.71 -5.55 -5.90
C LEU A 231 33.39 -5.41 -6.66
N ILE A 232 32.35 -6.06 -6.15
CA ILE A 232 31.02 -6.08 -6.74
C ILE A 232 30.08 -5.34 -5.78
N ALA A 233 29.48 -4.25 -6.25
CA ALA A 233 28.59 -3.41 -5.46
C ALA A 233 27.12 -3.65 -5.83
N SER A 234 26.25 -3.70 -4.83
CA SER A 234 24.78 -3.65 -4.98
C SER A 234 24.22 -2.55 -4.09
N TRP A 235 23.06 -2.00 -4.43
CA TRP A 235 22.46 -0.88 -3.70
C TRP A 235 21.08 -1.23 -3.14
N THR A 236 20.83 -0.96 -1.85
CA THR A 236 19.51 -1.11 -1.20
C THR A 236 18.64 0.15 -1.28
N ASN A 237 19.24 1.33 -1.51
CA ASN A 237 18.59 2.64 -1.38
C ASN A 237 18.00 2.94 0.03
N THR A 238 18.37 2.14 1.03
CA THR A 238 17.92 2.26 2.42
C THR A 238 19.04 1.84 3.39
N PHE A 239 19.03 2.37 4.60
CA PHE A 239 20.03 1.99 5.62
C PHE A 239 19.69 0.65 6.31
N LEU A 240 18.40 0.30 6.36
CA LEU A 240 17.90 -0.89 7.05
C LEU A 240 16.68 -1.46 6.32
N GLU A 241 16.83 -2.65 5.75
CA GLU A 241 15.74 -3.48 5.22
C GLU A 241 16.22 -4.94 5.24
N PRO A 242 16.06 -5.65 6.38
CA PRO A 242 16.71 -6.94 6.60
C PRO A 242 16.44 -7.99 5.50
N GLU A 243 15.24 -8.02 4.95
CA GLU A 243 14.88 -8.98 3.89
C GLU A 243 15.57 -8.66 2.55
N LEU A 244 15.68 -7.37 2.19
CA LEU A 244 16.41 -6.92 1.00
C LEU A 244 17.91 -7.16 1.15
N GLU A 245 18.46 -6.87 2.33
CA GLU A 245 19.86 -7.15 2.68
C GLU A 245 20.17 -8.65 2.55
N ARG A 246 19.27 -9.50 3.05
CA ARG A 246 19.36 -10.96 2.94
C ARG A 246 19.33 -11.41 1.48
N TYR A 247 18.38 -10.90 0.69
CA TYR A 247 18.24 -11.24 -0.73
C TYR A 247 19.47 -10.81 -1.54
N GLN A 248 19.97 -9.58 -1.35
CA GLN A 248 21.17 -9.10 -2.03
C GLN A 248 22.41 -9.92 -1.67
N ALA A 249 22.59 -10.28 -0.40
CA ALA A 249 23.68 -11.14 0.03
C ALA A 249 23.64 -12.51 -0.65
N GLN A 250 22.44 -13.07 -0.84
CA GLN A 250 22.26 -14.33 -1.58
C GLN A 250 22.66 -14.16 -3.05
N VAL A 251 22.19 -13.12 -3.74
CA VAL A 251 22.53 -12.88 -5.15
C VAL A 251 24.03 -12.65 -5.34
N LEU A 252 24.67 -11.85 -4.48
CA LEU A 252 26.11 -11.63 -4.53
C LEU A 252 26.91 -12.94 -4.39
N ILE A 253 26.50 -13.83 -3.48
CA ILE A 253 27.18 -15.12 -3.26
C ILE A 253 26.86 -16.11 -4.38
N ASP A 254 25.58 -16.32 -4.71
CA ASP A 254 25.15 -17.39 -5.61
C ASP A 254 25.43 -17.03 -7.08
N ASP A 255 25.08 -15.83 -7.52
CA ASP A 255 25.12 -15.44 -8.95
C ASP A 255 26.43 -14.75 -9.34
N HIS A 256 27.14 -14.19 -8.37
CA HIS A 256 28.42 -13.51 -8.59
C HIS A 256 29.62 -14.20 -7.95
N SER A 257 29.38 -15.32 -7.25
CA SER A 257 30.40 -16.13 -6.57
C SER A 257 31.27 -15.32 -5.63
N VAL A 258 30.66 -14.39 -4.88
CA VAL A 258 31.36 -13.63 -3.83
C VAL A 258 31.84 -14.57 -2.72
N ASP A 259 33.10 -14.38 -2.31
CA ASP A 259 33.76 -15.14 -1.25
C ASP A 259 33.72 -14.44 0.11
N ILE A 260 33.79 -13.10 0.08
CA ILE A 260 33.80 -12.24 1.25
C ILE A 260 32.77 -11.12 1.06
N LEU A 261 31.78 -11.06 1.95
CA LEU A 261 30.77 -9.99 1.96
C LEU A 261 31.15 -8.85 2.91
N HIS A 262 31.10 -7.63 2.40
CA HIS A 262 31.03 -6.39 3.16
C HIS A 262 29.60 -5.84 3.10
N GLN A 263 29.27 -4.97 4.03
CA GLN A 263 28.05 -4.19 3.99
C GLN A 263 28.28 -2.76 4.48
N GLN A 264 27.32 -1.90 4.15
CA GLN A 264 27.09 -0.59 4.73
C GLN A 264 25.71 -0.44 5.38
N THR A 265 24.86 -1.45 5.27
CA THR A 265 23.55 -1.51 5.91
C THR A 265 23.67 -1.86 7.40
N ASP A 266 22.59 -1.70 8.14
CA ASP A 266 22.60 -1.75 9.60
C ASP A 266 22.26 -3.13 10.22
N SER A 267 21.74 -4.09 9.44
CA SER A 267 21.36 -5.41 9.98
C SER A 267 22.50 -6.45 9.89
N PRO A 268 22.47 -7.53 10.69
CA PRO A 268 23.43 -8.64 10.56
C PRO A 268 23.06 -9.66 9.46
N GLU A 269 21.98 -9.45 8.70
CA GLU A 269 21.49 -10.42 7.71
C GLU A 269 22.53 -10.80 6.65
N PRO A 270 23.30 -9.87 6.06
CA PRO A 270 24.33 -10.26 5.09
C PRO A 270 25.40 -11.20 5.66
N GLN A 271 25.83 -10.99 6.91
CA GLN A 271 26.79 -11.87 7.58
C GLN A 271 26.17 -13.24 7.91
N LEU A 272 24.88 -13.27 8.28
CA LEU A 272 24.15 -14.53 8.49
C LEU A 272 24.06 -15.34 7.20
N VAL A 273 23.72 -14.71 6.07
CA VAL A 273 23.70 -15.37 4.75
C VAL A 273 25.08 -15.87 4.36
N ALA A 274 26.14 -15.06 4.56
CA ALA A 274 27.51 -15.49 4.30
C ALA A 274 27.82 -16.79 5.06
N LYS A 275 27.48 -16.84 6.35
CA LYS A 275 27.68 -18.03 7.18
C LYS A 275 26.87 -19.24 6.69
N GLU A 276 25.59 -19.06 6.38
CA GLU A 276 24.69 -20.11 5.85
C GLU A 276 25.24 -20.71 4.55
N LYS A 277 25.86 -19.88 3.71
CA LYS A 277 26.48 -20.26 2.44
C LYS A 277 27.94 -20.73 2.58
N GLY A 278 28.46 -20.83 3.81
CA GLY A 278 29.85 -21.25 4.06
C GLY A 278 30.90 -20.24 3.58
N LYS A 279 30.53 -18.98 3.41
CA LYS A 279 31.38 -17.83 3.07
C LYS A 279 31.74 -17.02 4.32
N THR A 280 32.64 -16.06 4.15
CA THR A 280 33.07 -15.17 5.23
C THR A 280 32.60 -13.74 4.98
N SER A 281 32.68 -12.90 6.00
CA SER A 281 32.15 -11.54 5.92
C SER A 281 32.90 -10.57 6.83
N ILE A 282 32.65 -9.28 6.61
CA ILE A 282 33.16 -8.17 7.44
C ILE A 282 31.97 -7.54 8.16
N GLY A 283 32.10 -7.36 9.46
CA GLY A 283 31.09 -6.71 10.29
C GLY A 283 31.19 -5.18 10.24
N LEU A 284 30.09 -4.52 10.57
CA LEU A 284 29.99 -3.06 10.61
C LEU A 284 29.30 -2.58 11.89
N ASN A 285 29.55 -1.32 12.26
CA ASN A 285 28.99 -0.61 13.41
C ASN A 285 29.50 -1.16 14.75
N GLY A 286 29.10 -2.40 15.08
CA GLY A 286 29.49 -3.12 16.27
C GLY A 286 30.17 -4.46 15.95
N ASP A 287 30.51 -5.22 17.00
CA ASP A 287 31.15 -6.52 16.81
C ASP A 287 30.15 -7.61 16.44
N MET A 288 29.92 -7.79 15.14
CA MET A 288 28.98 -8.79 14.60
C MET A 288 29.43 -10.24 14.80
N GLN A 289 30.69 -10.49 15.20
CA GLN A 289 31.11 -11.82 15.64
C GLN A 289 30.30 -12.33 16.84
N THR A 290 29.79 -11.44 17.68
CA THR A 290 28.95 -11.81 18.84
C THR A 290 27.58 -12.38 18.43
N GLN A 291 27.08 -11.99 17.26
CA GLN A 291 25.77 -12.39 16.74
C GLN A 291 25.90 -13.56 15.75
N VAL A 292 26.90 -13.50 14.87
CA VAL A 292 27.06 -14.43 13.74
C VAL A 292 28.12 -15.49 14.01
N GLY A 293 29.18 -15.15 14.73
CA GLY A 293 30.31 -16.02 15.04
C GLY A 293 31.53 -15.78 14.12
N VAL A 294 32.47 -16.73 14.15
CA VAL A 294 33.82 -16.61 13.56
C VAL A 294 33.87 -16.51 12.03
N SER A 295 32.74 -16.68 11.32
CA SER A 295 32.66 -16.41 9.88
C SER A 295 32.79 -14.92 9.55
N VAL A 296 32.51 -14.05 10.52
CA VAL A 296 32.85 -12.62 10.45
C VAL A 296 34.34 -12.47 10.77
N LEU A 297 35.15 -12.09 9.78
CA LEU A 297 36.62 -12.06 9.90
C LEU A 297 37.11 -10.96 10.85
N VAL A 298 36.46 -9.81 10.78
CA VAL A 298 36.67 -8.63 11.64
C VAL A 298 35.47 -7.71 11.47
N SER A 299 35.18 -6.88 12.46
CA SER A 299 34.16 -5.83 12.38
C SER A 299 34.79 -4.45 12.46
N VAL A 300 34.28 -3.48 11.70
CA VAL A 300 34.60 -2.05 11.90
C VAL A 300 33.75 -1.52 13.05
N LEU A 301 34.39 -1.04 14.11
CA LEU A 301 33.75 -0.59 15.34
C LEU A 301 33.69 0.93 15.40
N TYR A 302 32.49 1.46 15.65
CA TYR A 302 32.24 2.89 15.86
C TYR A 302 31.97 3.15 17.34
N SER A 303 32.99 3.67 18.03
CA SER A 303 32.93 4.10 19.42
C SER A 303 32.82 5.63 19.51
N TRP A 304 31.58 6.12 19.59
CA TRP A 304 31.28 7.55 19.65
C TRP A 304 31.63 8.23 20.97
N GLU A 305 32.12 7.48 21.97
CA GLU A 305 32.44 8.02 23.29
C GLU A 305 33.50 9.12 23.24
N SER A 306 34.54 8.96 22.40
CA SER A 306 35.62 9.95 22.23
C SER A 306 35.07 11.28 21.70
N VAL A 307 34.30 11.22 20.61
CA VAL A 307 33.68 12.38 19.95
C VAL A 307 32.75 13.11 20.90
N TYR A 308 31.84 12.40 21.56
CA TYR A 308 30.91 13.01 22.49
C TYR A 308 31.63 13.59 23.70
N SER A 309 32.62 12.88 24.25
CA SER A 309 33.40 13.36 25.39
C SER A 309 34.18 14.63 25.05
N TYR A 310 34.71 14.73 23.83
CA TYR A 310 35.40 15.92 23.33
C TYR A 310 34.47 17.13 23.31
N PHE A 311 33.37 17.08 22.55
CA PHE A 311 32.47 18.21 22.40
C PHE A 311 31.76 18.61 23.69
N VAL A 312 31.32 17.64 24.49
CA VAL A 312 30.66 17.92 25.76
C VAL A 312 31.62 18.57 26.76
N GLN A 313 32.89 18.14 26.81
CA GLN A 313 33.88 18.82 27.65
C GLN A 313 34.22 20.21 27.13
N LYS A 314 34.35 20.38 25.80
CA LYS A 314 34.61 21.66 25.14
C LYS A 314 33.49 22.67 25.42
N ALA A 315 32.22 22.26 25.29
CA ALA A 315 31.05 23.05 25.65
C ALA A 315 31.07 23.47 27.13
N ARG A 316 31.31 22.51 28.04
CA ARG A 316 31.28 22.77 29.50
C ARG A 316 32.40 23.69 29.99
N ARG A 317 33.57 23.64 29.35
CA ARG A 317 34.70 24.53 29.66
C ARG A 317 34.54 25.92 29.06
N GLY A 318 33.61 26.10 28.12
CA GLY A 318 33.44 27.34 27.36
C GLY A 318 34.50 27.51 26.26
N ASP A 319 35.08 26.40 25.81
CA ASP A 319 36.13 26.36 24.78
C ASP A 319 35.54 26.16 23.37
N TRP A 320 34.25 25.85 23.25
CA TRP A 320 33.56 25.76 21.96
C TRP A 320 33.08 27.15 21.55
N LYS A 321 33.84 27.78 20.63
CA LYS A 321 33.69 29.20 20.26
C LYS A 321 33.57 29.45 18.76
N GLU A 322 33.71 28.42 17.95
CA GLU A 322 33.63 28.49 16.50
C GLU A 322 33.17 27.14 15.94
N PHE A 323 32.73 27.16 14.70
CA PHE A 323 32.42 25.94 13.95
C PHE A 323 33.66 25.07 13.84
N GLU A 324 33.45 23.77 13.97
CA GLU A 324 34.47 22.75 13.79
C GLU A 324 33.89 21.64 12.93
N ASP A 325 34.62 21.29 11.88
CA ASP A 325 34.38 20.08 11.09
C ASP A 325 35.31 18.99 11.63
N PHE A 326 34.77 18.16 12.53
CA PHE A 326 35.57 17.20 13.29
C PHE A 326 35.52 15.82 12.64
N SER A 327 36.66 15.37 12.13
CA SER A 327 36.80 14.03 11.55
C SER A 327 37.71 13.14 12.40
N ALA A 328 37.13 12.21 13.15
CA ALA A 328 37.88 11.29 14.00
C ALA A 328 38.64 10.24 13.16
N PRO A 329 39.98 10.14 13.26
CA PRO A 329 40.75 9.13 12.54
C PRO A 329 40.64 7.74 13.20
N LEU A 330 41.16 6.73 12.51
CA LEU A 330 41.42 5.41 13.08
C LEU A 330 42.21 5.55 14.40
N GLY A 331 41.78 4.83 15.44
CA GLY A 331 42.34 4.88 16.79
C GLY A 331 41.72 5.93 17.72
N GLU A 332 40.86 6.82 17.21
CA GLU A 332 40.13 7.83 18.01
C GLU A 332 38.63 7.55 18.09
N GLY A 333 38.27 6.29 18.34
CA GLY A 333 36.88 5.83 18.37
C GLY A 333 36.46 5.06 17.12
N LEU A 334 37.30 5.04 16.07
CA LEU A 334 37.16 4.13 14.95
C LEU A 334 38.22 3.03 15.07
N GLU A 335 37.80 1.76 15.18
CA GLU A 335 38.71 0.63 15.44
C GLU A 335 38.28 -0.63 14.67
N LEU A 336 39.15 -1.63 14.61
CA LEU A 336 38.81 -2.98 14.15
C LEU A 336 38.59 -3.90 15.36
N SER A 337 37.61 -4.79 15.28
CA SER A 337 37.37 -5.79 16.33
C SER A 337 38.47 -6.86 16.35
N THR A 338 38.35 -7.82 17.28
CA THR A 338 39.32 -8.93 17.36
C THR A 338 39.25 -9.75 16.07
N PHE A 339 40.39 -10.11 15.49
CA PHE A 339 40.39 -10.95 14.29
C PHE A 339 39.86 -12.36 14.57
N SER A 340 39.04 -12.88 13.65
CA SER A 340 38.61 -14.26 13.65
C SER A 340 39.80 -15.22 13.58
N PRO A 341 39.70 -16.44 14.16
CA PRO A 341 40.69 -17.51 13.98
C PRO A 341 41.00 -17.88 12.53
N PHE A 342 40.13 -17.51 11.56
CA PHE A 342 40.39 -17.71 10.13
C PHE A 342 41.45 -16.76 9.57
N VAL A 343 41.76 -15.66 10.26
CA VAL A 343 42.79 -14.71 9.84
C VAL A 343 44.15 -15.11 10.42
N SER A 344 45.08 -15.53 9.58
CA SER A 344 46.41 -15.97 10.02
C SER A 344 47.22 -14.86 10.72
N ASP A 345 48.11 -15.22 11.64
CA ASP A 345 49.01 -14.29 12.34
C ASP A 345 49.84 -13.41 11.39
N LYS A 346 50.19 -13.94 10.21
CA LYS A 346 50.92 -13.20 9.17
C LYS A 346 50.07 -12.04 8.66
N VAL A 347 48.80 -12.30 8.34
CA VAL A 347 47.87 -11.28 7.84
C VAL A 347 47.56 -10.25 8.93
N GLN A 348 47.33 -10.71 10.16
CA GLN A 348 47.12 -9.80 11.30
C GLN A 348 48.30 -8.85 11.51
N LYS A 349 49.54 -9.34 11.41
CA LYS A 349 50.74 -8.49 11.51
C LYS A 349 50.81 -7.43 10.41
N ILE A 350 50.48 -7.78 9.17
CA ILE A 350 50.46 -6.83 8.04
C ILE A 350 49.41 -5.73 8.30
N LEU A 351 48.21 -6.12 8.73
CA LEU A 351 47.11 -5.19 9.03
C LEU A 351 47.45 -4.27 10.20
N ASN A 352 48.00 -4.81 11.29
CA ASN A 352 48.40 -4.00 12.45
C ASN A 352 49.51 -3.00 12.10
N GLN A 353 50.51 -3.41 11.31
CA GLN A 353 51.56 -2.50 10.83
C GLN A 353 51.00 -1.38 9.95
N LYS A 354 50.03 -1.69 9.09
CA LYS A 354 49.38 -0.70 8.22
C LYS A 354 48.47 0.23 9.03
N SER A 355 47.69 -0.31 9.97
CA SER A 355 46.89 0.45 10.93
C SER A 355 47.74 1.45 11.72
N GLU A 356 48.90 1.02 12.24
CA GLU A 356 49.83 1.93 12.91
C GLU A 356 50.35 3.06 12.02
N LYS A 357 50.58 2.81 10.72
CA LYS A 357 50.99 3.85 9.78
C LYS A 357 49.88 4.88 9.56
N ILE A 358 48.62 4.42 9.44
CA ILE A 358 47.45 5.29 9.33
C ILE A 358 47.31 6.16 10.58
N MET A 359 47.31 5.54 11.77
CA MET A 359 47.19 6.27 13.05
C MET A 359 48.32 7.29 13.27
N LYS A 360 49.53 7.02 12.76
CA LYS A 360 50.69 7.94 12.85
C LYS A 360 50.72 8.98 11.74
N GLY A 361 49.71 9.04 10.85
CA GLY A 361 49.67 9.95 9.70
C GLY A 361 50.76 9.69 8.66
N LYS A 362 51.35 8.48 8.64
CA LYS A 362 52.41 8.06 7.70
C LYS A 362 51.85 7.42 6.43
N PHE A 363 50.55 7.18 6.38
CA PHE A 363 49.84 6.64 5.23
C PHE A 363 48.43 7.24 5.22
N GLU A 364 48.03 7.82 4.10
CA GLU A 364 46.68 8.31 3.85
C GLU A 364 46.09 7.49 2.70
N VAL A 365 44.84 7.04 2.84
CA VAL A 365 44.24 6.01 1.95
C VAL A 365 44.18 6.49 0.51
N PHE A 366 43.83 7.76 0.33
CA PHE A 366 43.60 8.37 -0.97
C PHE A 366 44.78 9.21 -1.49
N CYS A 367 45.98 9.08 -0.90
CA CYS A 367 47.16 9.83 -1.31
C CYS A 367 48.36 8.93 -1.64
N GLY A 368 49.27 9.44 -2.48
CA GLY A 368 50.50 8.75 -2.88
C GLY A 368 50.38 7.99 -4.21
N GLU A 369 51.34 7.12 -4.50
CA GLU A 369 51.36 6.34 -5.74
C GLU A 369 50.28 5.25 -5.73
N TRP A 370 49.48 5.20 -6.80
CA TRP A 370 48.50 4.15 -7.06
C TRP A 370 49.01 3.20 -8.14
N ILE A 371 48.77 1.90 -7.95
CA ILE A 371 49.09 0.86 -8.94
C ILE A 371 48.37 1.12 -10.27
N GLU A 372 47.20 1.76 -10.24
CA GLU A 372 46.48 2.24 -11.42
C GLU A 372 45.96 3.66 -11.19
N PRO A 373 45.95 4.54 -12.21
CA PRO A 373 45.44 5.89 -12.00
C PRO A 373 43.92 5.83 -11.79
N TRP A 374 43.46 6.39 -10.67
CA TRP A 374 42.09 6.90 -10.46
C TRP A 374 41.68 7.93 -11.53
N TRP A 375 42.68 8.40 -12.31
CA TRP A 375 42.66 9.57 -13.17
C TRP A 375 42.25 9.24 -14.61
N SER A 376 41.26 9.98 -15.12
CA SER A 376 40.95 10.07 -16.55
C SER A 376 41.96 10.92 -17.35
N GLY A 377 42.95 11.51 -16.66
CA GLY A 377 44.03 12.33 -17.23
C GLY A 377 45.39 11.62 -17.26
N LYS A 378 46.30 12.08 -18.14
CA LYS A 378 47.63 11.46 -18.37
C LYS A 378 48.54 11.52 -17.13
N GLY A 379 48.61 10.41 -16.38
CA GLY A 379 49.68 10.11 -15.40
C GLY A 379 49.16 9.66 -14.03
N SER A 380 49.89 8.77 -13.34
CA SER A 380 49.65 8.47 -11.92
C SER A 380 50.00 9.71 -11.07
N PRO A 381 49.25 9.98 -9.99
CA PRO A 381 49.62 11.01 -9.02
C PRO A 381 51.06 10.79 -8.53
N GLY A 382 51.83 11.87 -8.42
CA GLY A 382 53.19 11.82 -7.87
C GLY A 382 53.17 11.46 -6.39
N ALA A 383 54.33 11.08 -5.84
CA ALA A 383 54.47 10.86 -4.41
C ALA A 383 54.09 12.12 -3.59
N GLY A 384 52.89 12.11 -3.00
CA GLY A 384 52.33 13.22 -2.22
C GLY A 384 51.03 13.81 -2.77
N ASP A 385 50.63 13.44 -3.99
CA ASP A 385 49.34 13.86 -4.56
C ASP A 385 48.19 13.03 -3.96
N CYS A 386 47.05 13.68 -3.72
CA CYS A 386 45.83 13.07 -3.20
C CYS A 386 44.71 13.11 -4.25
N VAL A 387 43.86 12.08 -4.25
CA VAL A 387 42.61 12.08 -5.03
C VAL A 387 41.70 13.20 -4.51
N THR A 388 41.03 13.91 -5.42
CA THR A 388 40.13 15.02 -5.04
C THR A 388 38.83 14.48 -4.44
N GLU A 389 38.16 15.26 -3.59
CA GLU A 389 36.86 14.85 -3.01
C GLU A 389 35.81 14.56 -4.10
N GLU A 390 35.79 15.36 -5.18
CA GLU A 390 34.88 15.15 -6.32
C GLU A 390 35.11 13.79 -7.01
N GLU A 391 36.34 13.29 -7.02
CA GLU A 391 36.66 11.98 -7.56
C GLU A 391 36.31 10.82 -6.60
N ILE A 392 36.23 11.09 -5.29
CA ILE A 392 35.84 10.11 -4.26
C ILE A 392 34.31 10.03 -4.14
N ASP A 393 33.58 11.07 -4.53
CA ASP A 393 32.11 11.18 -4.53
C ASP A 393 31.40 10.34 -5.60
N SER A 394 32.11 9.41 -6.24
CA SER A 394 31.54 8.42 -7.14
C SER A 394 32.26 7.07 -7.00
N LEU A 395 31.59 5.96 -7.36
CA LEU A 395 32.25 4.66 -7.36
C LEU A 395 33.39 4.64 -8.38
N HIS A 396 34.52 4.09 -7.97
CA HIS A 396 35.64 3.87 -8.88
C HIS A 396 35.19 3.06 -10.11
N PRO A 397 35.56 3.44 -11.36
CA PRO A 397 35.03 2.84 -12.58
C PRO A 397 35.26 1.34 -12.76
N ARG A 398 36.18 0.74 -11.98
CA ARG A 398 36.47 -0.70 -12.01
C ARG A 398 35.69 -1.50 -10.96
N ILE A 399 34.97 -0.85 -10.05
CA ILE A 399 34.01 -1.52 -9.18
C ILE A 399 32.84 -1.94 -10.05
N LYS A 400 32.48 -3.23 -10.01
CA LYS A 400 31.34 -3.75 -10.76
C LYS A 400 30.05 -3.35 -10.05
N ASP A 401 29.43 -2.29 -10.52
CA ASP A 401 28.13 -1.82 -10.01
C ASP A 401 26.98 -2.61 -10.63
N LEU A 402 26.20 -3.31 -9.80
CA LEU A 402 25.01 -4.05 -10.19
C LEU A 402 23.74 -3.19 -10.16
N GLY A 403 23.82 -1.96 -9.63
CA GLY A 403 22.68 -1.06 -9.46
C GLY A 403 21.80 -1.40 -8.26
N PHE A 404 20.60 -0.82 -8.25
CA PHE A 404 19.61 -0.98 -7.20
C PHE A 404 18.87 -2.30 -7.34
N PHE A 405 18.69 -3.00 -6.23
CA PHE A 405 17.90 -4.22 -6.17
C PHE A 405 16.54 -3.93 -5.54
N GLU A 406 15.54 -4.58 -6.10
CA GLU A 406 14.22 -4.72 -5.52
C GLU A 406 13.92 -6.22 -5.38
N ILE A 407 13.23 -6.61 -4.32
CA ILE A 407 12.79 -8.01 -4.19
C ILE A 407 11.68 -8.23 -5.22
N PRO A 408 11.79 -9.25 -6.08
CA PRO A 408 10.75 -9.54 -7.05
C PRO A 408 9.44 -9.91 -6.34
N THR A 409 8.36 -9.21 -6.67
CA THR A 409 7.04 -9.45 -6.08
C THR A 409 6.28 -10.51 -6.87
N THR A 410 5.51 -11.36 -6.18
CA THR A 410 4.72 -12.44 -6.79
C THR A 410 3.22 -12.14 -6.76
N GLU A 411 2.56 -12.28 -7.90
CA GLU A 411 1.11 -12.14 -7.99
C GLU A 411 0.40 -13.39 -7.44
N VAL A 412 -0.58 -13.19 -6.58
CA VAL A 412 -1.47 -14.24 -6.09
C VAL A 412 -2.74 -14.26 -6.93
N PHE A 413 -3.13 -15.44 -7.40
CA PHE A 413 -4.31 -15.63 -8.24
C PHE A 413 -5.47 -16.23 -7.45
N LEU A 414 -6.69 -15.94 -7.89
CA LEU A 414 -7.91 -16.55 -7.33
C LEU A 414 -7.83 -18.07 -7.49
N GLY A 415 -8.27 -18.83 -6.48
CA GLY A 415 -8.28 -20.28 -6.55
C GLY A 415 -8.96 -20.82 -7.82
N GLU A 416 -8.23 -21.57 -8.65
CA GLU A 416 -8.70 -22.04 -9.97
C GLU A 416 -10.04 -22.78 -9.89
N GLY A 417 -10.21 -23.65 -8.89
CA GLY A 417 -11.44 -24.43 -8.70
C GLY A 417 -12.66 -23.54 -8.43
N MET A 418 -12.47 -22.42 -7.73
CA MET A 418 -13.51 -21.45 -7.44
C MET A 418 -13.92 -20.67 -8.70
N VAL A 419 -12.94 -20.23 -9.48
CA VAL A 419 -13.15 -19.53 -10.75
C VAL A 419 -13.92 -20.42 -11.73
N ILE A 420 -13.44 -21.64 -11.95
CA ILE A 420 -14.08 -22.63 -12.85
C ILE A 420 -15.52 -22.90 -12.42
N THR A 421 -15.77 -23.06 -11.11
CA THR A 421 -17.12 -23.32 -10.59
C THR A 421 -18.10 -22.19 -10.94
N MET A 422 -17.70 -20.93 -10.73
CA MET A 422 -18.56 -19.77 -11.01
C MET A 422 -18.82 -19.60 -12.51
N GLN A 423 -17.80 -19.82 -13.35
CA GLN A 423 -17.95 -19.78 -14.81
C GLN A 423 -18.90 -20.86 -15.33
N VAL A 424 -18.83 -22.08 -14.79
CA VAL A 424 -19.74 -23.18 -15.16
C VAL A 424 -21.19 -22.85 -14.76
N LEU A 425 -21.42 -22.36 -13.54
CA LEU A 425 -22.77 -21.97 -13.08
C LEU A 425 -23.35 -20.82 -13.92
N SER A 426 -22.52 -19.84 -14.29
CA SER A 426 -22.91 -18.75 -15.18
C SER A 426 -23.21 -19.24 -16.59
N SER A 427 -22.42 -20.17 -17.13
CA SER A 427 -22.63 -20.79 -18.45
C SER A 427 -23.97 -21.53 -18.52
N ILE A 428 -24.31 -22.30 -17.50
CA ILE A 428 -25.59 -23.00 -17.40
C ILE A 428 -26.74 -21.98 -17.37
N SER A 429 -26.60 -20.90 -16.59
CA SER A 429 -27.62 -19.84 -16.49
C SER A 429 -27.83 -19.12 -17.83
N LEU A 430 -26.76 -18.83 -18.56
CA LEU A 430 -26.82 -18.26 -19.92
C LEU A 430 -27.51 -19.19 -20.92
N PHE A 431 -27.22 -20.49 -20.86
CA PHE A 431 -27.89 -21.49 -21.70
C PHE A 431 -29.40 -21.53 -21.42
N VAL A 432 -29.81 -21.50 -20.15
CA VAL A 432 -31.23 -21.45 -19.77
C VAL A 432 -31.90 -20.16 -20.31
N VAL A 433 -31.24 -19.00 -20.18
CA VAL A 433 -31.75 -17.73 -20.75
C VAL A 433 -31.90 -17.82 -22.26
N PHE A 434 -30.95 -18.42 -22.97
CA PHE A 434 -31.03 -18.63 -24.42
C PHE A 434 -32.22 -19.51 -24.81
N VAL A 435 -32.43 -20.64 -24.12
CA VAL A 435 -33.60 -21.51 -24.34
C VAL A 435 -34.90 -20.75 -24.08
N CYS A 436 -34.98 -19.99 -22.98
CA CYS A 436 -36.14 -19.15 -22.67
C CYS A 436 -36.39 -18.10 -23.75
N PHE A 437 -35.35 -17.46 -24.29
CA PHE A 437 -35.46 -16.51 -25.39
C PHE A 437 -36.08 -17.15 -26.63
N VAL A 438 -35.60 -18.32 -27.04
CA VAL A 438 -36.16 -19.07 -28.18
C VAL A 438 -37.63 -19.42 -27.93
N LEU A 439 -37.99 -19.91 -26.74
CA LEU A 439 -39.37 -20.24 -26.39
C LEU A 439 -40.30 -19.00 -26.42
N VAL A 440 -39.83 -17.85 -25.92
CA VAL A 440 -40.58 -16.59 -25.95
C VAL A 440 -40.84 -16.14 -27.39
N VAL A 441 -39.87 -16.30 -28.29
CA VAL A 441 -40.03 -15.95 -29.72
C VAL A 441 -40.98 -16.92 -30.41
N CYS A 442 -40.86 -18.23 -30.17
CA CYS A 442 -41.72 -19.26 -30.77
C CYS A 442 -43.17 -19.14 -30.30
N TRP A 443 -43.41 -18.84 -29.03
CA TRP A 443 -44.74 -18.70 -28.43
C TRP A 443 -45.23 -17.25 -28.35
N ARG A 444 -44.62 -16.31 -29.08
CA ARG A 444 -44.97 -14.88 -29.03
C ARG A 444 -46.44 -14.57 -29.34
N ASP A 445 -47.11 -15.44 -30.10
CA ASP A 445 -48.49 -15.26 -30.54
C ASP A 445 -49.53 -15.87 -29.58
N THR A 446 -49.11 -16.59 -28.53
CA THR A 446 -50.03 -17.12 -27.52
C THR A 446 -50.59 -16.01 -26.63
N TYR A 447 -51.78 -16.23 -26.07
CA TYR A 447 -52.49 -15.24 -25.26
C TYR A 447 -51.65 -14.76 -24.07
N SER A 448 -51.01 -15.71 -23.37
CA SER A 448 -50.14 -15.47 -22.22
C SER A 448 -48.98 -14.52 -22.52
N PHE A 449 -48.33 -14.63 -23.69
CA PHE A 449 -47.21 -13.76 -24.06
C PHE A 449 -47.63 -12.44 -24.71
N ARG A 450 -48.74 -12.41 -25.45
CA ARG A 450 -49.30 -11.16 -26.01
C ARG A 450 -49.72 -10.18 -24.91
N PHE A 451 -50.34 -10.68 -23.84
CA PHE A 451 -50.70 -9.86 -22.68
C PHE A 451 -49.46 -9.33 -21.92
N SER A 452 -48.41 -10.13 -21.88
CA SER A 452 -47.17 -9.85 -21.15
C SER A 452 -46.22 -8.84 -21.81
N SER A 453 -46.58 -8.29 -22.98
CA SER A 453 -45.77 -7.34 -23.75
C SER A 453 -44.38 -7.90 -24.12
N VAL A 454 -44.34 -8.77 -25.12
CA VAL A 454 -43.15 -9.50 -25.61
C VAL A 454 -41.85 -8.67 -25.67
N PRO A 455 -41.83 -7.42 -26.17
CA PRO A 455 -40.61 -6.60 -26.21
C PRO A 455 -39.97 -6.38 -24.83
N ALA A 456 -40.78 -6.18 -23.78
CA ALA A 456 -40.28 -5.98 -22.42
C ALA A 456 -39.62 -7.25 -21.86
N VAL A 457 -40.19 -8.42 -22.18
CA VAL A 457 -39.64 -9.72 -21.76
C VAL A 457 -38.30 -9.99 -22.45
N ILE A 458 -38.18 -9.66 -23.73
CA ILE A 458 -36.92 -9.78 -24.48
C ILE A 458 -35.83 -8.87 -23.88
N VAL A 459 -36.17 -7.63 -23.54
CA VAL A 459 -35.22 -6.71 -22.90
C VAL A 459 -34.78 -7.21 -21.52
N CYS A 460 -35.68 -7.79 -20.73
CA CYS A 460 -35.31 -8.45 -19.47
C CYS A 460 -34.31 -9.59 -19.68
N LEU A 461 -34.52 -10.43 -20.69
CA LEU A 461 -33.61 -11.54 -20.99
C LEU A 461 -32.22 -11.05 -21.40
N LEU A 462 -32.15 -9.97 -22.19
CA LEU A 462 -30.88 -9.31 -22.50
C LEU A 462 -30.19 -8.81 -21.23
N GLY A 463 -30.93 -8.20 -20.29
CA GLY A 463 -30.42 -7.80 -18.98
C GLY A 463 -29.87 -8.97 -18.17
N CYS A 464 -30.57 -10.11 -18.13
CA CYS A 464 -30.07 -11.34 -17.49
C CYS A 464 -28.78 -11.84 -18.13
N SER A 465 -28.70 -11.85 -19.47
CA SER A 465 -27.49 -12.24 -20.18
C SER A 465 -26.29 -11.38 -19.79
N LEU A 466 -26.46 -10.05 -19.73
CA LEU A 466 -25.38 -9.15 -19.30
C LEU A 466 -24.96 -9.39 -17.85
N LEU A 467 -25.90 -9.57 -16.92
CA LEU A 467 -25.58 -9.88 -15.52
C LEU A 467 -24.80 -11.19 -15.37
N PHE A 468 -25.12 -12.21 -16.15
CA PHE A 468 -24.33 -13.46 -16.17
C PHE A 468 -22.96 -13.27 -16.84
N THR A 469 -22.86 -12.42 -17.88
CA THR A 469 -21.57 -12.02 -18.45
C THR A 469 -20.68 -11.30 -17.45
N THR A 470 -21.23 -10.50 -16.52
CA THR A 470 -20.46 -9.86 -15.44
C THR A 470 -19.66 -10.90 -14.63
N VAL A 471 -20.21 -12.09 -14.37
CA VAL A 471 -19.50 -13.14 -13.63
C VAL A 471 -18.20 -13.53 -14.33
N PHE A 472 -18.21 -13.66 -15.66
CA PHE A 472 -17.00 -13.94 -16.43
C PHE A 472 -15.99 -12.80 -16.34
N LEU A 473 -16.44 -11.56 -16.46
CA LEU A 473 -15.55 -10.39 -16.37
C LEU A 473 -14.88 -10.25 -15.00
N LEU A 474 -15.54 -10.74 -13.93
CA LEU A 474 -14.97 -10.79 -12.59
C LEU A 474 -14.05 -11.98 -12.34
N SER A 475 -14.20 -13.05 -13.14
CA SER A 475 -13.41 -14.28 -13.03
C SER A 475 -12.01 -14.15 -13.65
N GLU A 476 -11.85 -13.26 -14.63
CA GLU A 476 -10.58 -13.01 -15.30
C GLU A 476 -9.65 -12.15 -14.46
N THR A 477 -8.34 -12.27 -14.68
CA THR A 477 -7.34 -11.43 -14.02
C THR A 477 -7.63 -9.96 -14.30
N PRO A 478 -7.73 -9.09 -13.26
CA PRO A 478 -8.08 -7.69 -13.47
C PRO A 478 -7.09 -6.98 -14.39
N THR A 479 -7.61 -6.47 -15.51
CA THR A 479 -6.93 -5.51 -16.39
C THR A 479 -7.80 -4.27 -16.48
N ASP A 480 -7.24 -3.14 -16.92
CA ASP A 480 -8.01 -1.90 -17.12
C ASP A 480 -9.29 -2.13 -17.93
N TRP A 481 -9.20 -3.00 -18.95
CA TRP A 481 -10.35 -3.36 -19.77
C TRP A 481 -11.40 -4.16 -19.00
N PHE A 482 -10.99 -5.20 -18.26
CA PHE A 482 -11.91 -6.00 -17.46
C PHE A 482 -12.55 -5.17 -16.33
N CYS A 483 -11.77 -4.31 -15.68
CA CYS A 483 -12.22 -3.44 -14.61
C CYS A 483 -13.33 -2.49 -15.07
N SER A 484 -13.12 -1.77 -16.18
CA SER A 484 -14.16 -0.89 -16.73
C SER A 484 -15.37 -1.70 -17.23
N SER A 485 -15.13 -2.75 -18.01
CA SER A 485 -16.21 -3.56 -18.62
C SER A 485 -17.11 -4.21 -17.57
N ALA A 486 -16.56 -4.70 -16.46
CA ALA A 486 -17.33 -5.32 -15.39
C ALA A 486 -18.36 -4.34 -14.78
N VAL A 487 -17.97 -3.08 -14.57
CA VAL A 487 -18.86 -2.03 -14.03
C VAL A 487 -20.00 -1.73 -15.01
N TRP A 488 -19.64 -1.50 -16.26
CA TRP A 488 -20.59 -1.15 -17.32
C TRP A 488 -21.61 -2.25 -17.56
N VAL A 489 -21.13 -3.48 -17.75
CA VAL A 489 -21.98 -4.64 -18.03
C VAL A 489 -22.90 -4.95 -16.84
N ALA A 490 -22.39 -4.85 -15.60
CA ALA A 490 -23.21 -5.04 -14.40
C ALA A 490 -24.31 -3.98 -14.29
N SER A 491 -23.96 -2.71 -14.45
CA SER A 491 -24.89 -1.59 -14.28
C SER A 491 -25.98 -1.58 -15.37
N LEU A 492 -25.58 -1.74 -16.63
CA LEU A 492 -26.53 -1.81 -17.75
C LEU A 492 -27.38 -3.09 -17.70
N GLY A 493 -26.79 -4.22 -17.31
CA GLY A 493 -27.49 -5.48 -17.11
C GLY A 493 -28.60 -5.36 -16.07
N PHE A 494 -28.30 -4.72 -14.93
CA PHE A 494 -29.31 -4.43 -13.91
C PHE A 494 -30.45 -3.54 -14.44
N THR A 495 -30.12 -2.45 -15.16
CA THR A 495 -31.15 -1.54 -15.70
C THR A 495 -32.04 -2.23 -16.73
N LEU A 496 -31.45 -2.99 -17.67
CA LEU A 496 -32.20 -3.72 -18.70
C LEU A 496 -33.02 -4.86 -18.11
N PHE A 497 -32.59 -5.44 -16.98
CA PHE A 497 -33.38 -6.43 -16.27
C PHE A 497 -34.55 -5.81 -15.49
N PHE A 498 -34.28 -4.77 -14.69
CA PHE A 498 -35.23 -4.21 -13.73
C PHE A 498 -36.20 -3.19 -14.32
N ALA A 499 -35.74 -2.30 -15.23
CA ALA A 499 -36.58 -1.23 -15.76
C ALA A 499 -37.84 -1.72 -16.50
N PRO A 500 -37.81 -2.81 -17.32
CA PRO A 500 -39.03 -3.33 -17.93
C PRO A 500 -40.01 -3.94 -16.91
N ILE A 501 -39.50 -4.55 -15.81
CA ILE A 501 -40.33 -5.05 -14.70
C ILE A 501 -41.05 -3.88 -14.02
N LEU A 502 -40.33 -2.80 -13.75
CA LEU A 502 -40.87 -1.56 -13.20
C LEU A 502 -41.96 -0.97 -14.10
N ALA A 503 -41.66 -0.88 -15.40
CA ALA A 503 -42.57 -0.33 -16.41
C ALA A 503 -43.89 -1.11 -16.47
N LYS A 504 -43.80 -2.45 -16.42
CA LYS A 504 -44.99 -3.32 -16.42
C LYS A 504 -45.80 -3.16 -15.14
N THR A 505 -45.14 -3.05 -14.00
CA THR A 505 -45.82 -2.80 -12.70
C THR A 505 -46.53 -1.44 -12.71
N TYR A 506 -45.91 -0.41 -13.30
CA TYR A 506 -46.52 0.91 -13.49
C TYR A 506 -47.76 0.86 -14.38
N ARG A 507 -47.73 0.09 -15.48
CA ARG A 507 -48.91 -0.11 -16.35
C ARG A 507 -50.09 -0.71 -15.58
N VAL A 508 -49.85 -1.71 -14.72
CA VAL A 508 -50.91 -2.30 -13.88
C VAL A 508 -51.45 -1.27 -12.88
N PHE A 509 -50.57 -0.46 -12.28
CA PHE A 509 -50.97 0.63 -11.38
C PHE A 509 -51.89 1.66 -12.05
N ILE A 510 -51.55 2.11 -13.26
CA ILE A 510 -52.38 3.06 -14.02
C ILE A 510 -53.72 2.42 -14.42
N ALA A 511 -53.72 1.17 -14.86
CA ALA A 511 -54.94 0.44 -15.20
C ALA A 511 -55.91 0.38 -14.00
N MET A 512 -55.41 0.05 -12.81
CA MET A 512 -56.20 0.08 -11.57
C MET A 512 -56.72 1.48 -11.21
N LYS A 513 -55.87 2.51 -11.33
CA LYS A 513 -56.28 3.89 -11.03
C LYS A 513 -57.40 4.34 -11.98
N GLY A 514 -57.27 4.00 -13.27
CA GLY A 514 -58.30 4.20 -14.28
C GLY A 514 -59.61 3.51 -13.90
N ALA A 515 -59.55 2.22 -13.51
CA ALA A 515 -60.71 1.46 -13.06
C ALA A 515 -61.43 2.09 -11.86
N LYS A 516 -60.70 2.57 -10.84
CA LYS A 516 -61.27 3.29 -9.69
C LYS A 516 -61.95 4.61 -10.06
N THR A 517 -61.55 5.21 -11.19
CA THR A 517 -62.11 6.48 -11.69
C THR A 517 -63.07 6.29 -12.88
N CYS A 518 -63.50 5.06 -13.17
CA CYS A 518 -64.29 4.69 -14.36
C CYS A 518 -63.75 5.31 -15.67
N ARG A 519 -62.43 5.43 -15.81
CA ARG A 519 -61.76 5.95 -17.01
C ARG A 519 -60.82 4.90 -17.59
N VAL A 520 -61.09 4.48 -18.82
CA VAL A 520 -60.20 3.58 -19.55
C VAL A 520 -58.97 4.36 -19.98
N VAL A 521 -57.81 4.00 -19.41
CA VAL A 521 -56.51 4.59 -19.75
C VAL A 521 -55.67 3.50 -20.41
N PHE A 522 -55.38 3.65 -21.69
CA PHE A 522 -54.55 2.71 -22.45
C PHE A 522 -53.10 3.21 -22.48
N VAL A 523 -52.17 2.39 -21.98
CA VAL A 523 -50.73 2.65 -22.04
C VAL A 523 -50.16 1.78 -23.17
N SER A 524 -49.50 2.41 -24.14
CA SER A 524 -48.92 1.72 -25.29
C SER A 524 -47.61 1.01 -24.91
N ASN A 525 -47.23 -0.02 -25.68
CA ASN A 525 -45.90 -0.62 -25.57
C ASN A 525 -44.80 0.41 -25.88
N PHE A 526 -45.10 1.43 -26.68
CA PHE A 526 -44.18 2.53 -26.97
C PHE A 526 -43.86 3.37 -25.72
N ASP A 527 -44.88 3.69 -24.91
CA ASP A 527 -44.71 4.44 -23.66
C ASP A 527 -43.85 3.66 -22.65
N LEU A 528 -44.03 2.33 -22.62
CA LEU A 528 -43.25 1.40 -21.81
C LEU A 528 -41.77 1.41 -22.21
N SER A 529 -41.50 1.28 -23.51
CA SER A 529 -40.15 1.31 -24.06
C SER A 529 -39.46 2.66 -23.83
N LEU A 530 -40.21 3.77 -23.90
CA LEU A 530 -39.69 5.11 -23.61
C LEU A 530 -39.26 5.26 -22.15
N MET A 531 -40.02 4.69 -21.21
CA MET A 531 -39.65 4.70 -19.78
C MET A 531 -38.36 3.90 -19.52
N VAL A 532 -38.23 2.72 -20.15
CA VAL A 532 -37.01 1.89 -20.07
C VAL A 532 -35.82 2.62 -20.68
N LEU A 533 -36.00 3.23 -21.86
CA LEU A 533 -34.96 4.01 -22.52
C LEU A 533 -34.52 5.20 -21.65
N GLY A 534 -35.46 5.90 -21.01
CA GLY A 534 -35.14 6.99 -20.09
C GLY A 534 -34.27 6.54 -18.93
N CYS A 535 -34.58 5.39 -18.31
CA CYS A 535 -33.76 4.84 -17.24
C CYS A 535 -32.35 4.45 -17.72
N LEU A 536 -32.25 3.89 -18.93
CA LEU A 536 -31.00 3.50 -19.56
C LEU A 536 -30.12 4.70 -19.91
N VAL A 537 -30.70 5.79 -20.42
CA VAL A 537 -29.96 7.02 -20.76
C VAL A 537 -29.33 7.65 -19.52
N VAL A 538 -30.08 7.72 -18.40
CA VAL A 538 -29.52 8.20 -17.13
C VAL A 538 -28.34 7.33 -16.70
N ASP A 539 -28.48 6.01 -16.80
CA ASP A 539 -27.43 5.06 -16.43
C ASP A 539 -26.17 5.21 -17.28
N VAL A 540 -26.32 5.35 -18.61
CA VAL A 540 -25.20 5.57 -19.53
C VAL A 540 -24.53 6.91 -19.25
N ILE A 541 -25.27 7.98 -18.97
CA ILE A 541 -24.67 9.28 -18.61
C ILE A 541 -23.82 9.15 -17.35
N LEU A 542 -24.32 8.47 -16.31
CA LEU A 542 -23.57 8.27 -15.07
C LEU A 542 -22.31 7.42 -15.28
N LEU A 543 -22.39 6.36 -16.09
CA LEU A 543 -21.23 5.52 -16.41
C LEU A 543 -20.19 6.27 -17.27
N LEU A 544 -20.63 7.13 -18.19
CA LEU A 544 -19.73 8.01 -18.92
C LEU A 544 -19.05 9.00 -17.96
N CYS A 545 -19.80 9.62 -17.05
CA CYS A 545 -19.22 10.50 -16.02
C CYS A 545 -18.18 9.77 -15.17
N PHE A 546 -18.44 8.51 -14.81
CA PHE A 546 -17.48 7.69 -14.08
C PHE A 546 -16.20 7.50 -14.90
N GLN A 547 -16.34 7.02 -16.15
CA GLN A 547 -15.22 6.81 -17.07
C GLN A 547 -14.39 8.08 -17.38
N PHE A 548 -15.03 9.26 -17.40
CA PHE A 548 -14.36 10.54 -17.67
C PHE A 548 -13.63 11.14 -16.47
N ILE A 549 -14.09 10.88 -15.25
CA ILE A 549 -13.42 11.37 -14.03
C ILE A 549 -12.20 10.51 -13.74
N ASP A 550 -12.41 9.20 -13.63
CA ASP A 550 -11.33 8.23 -13.56
C ASP A 550 -11.84 6.86 -14.04
N SER A 551 -11.10 6.24 -14.94
CA SER A 551 -11.44 4.92 -15.44
C SER A 551 -11.01 3.88 -14.42
N PRO A 552 -11.88 2.93 -14.04
CA PRO A 552 -11.45 1.77 -13.27
C PRO A 552 -10.25 1.11 -13.95
N HIS A 553 -9.16 0.99 -13.21
CA HIS A 553 -7.90 0.45 -13.69
C HIS A 553 -7.38 -0.62 -12.73
N ALA A 554 -6.48 -1.46 -13.23
CA ALA A 554 -5.86 -2.50 -12.44
C ALA A 554 -4.71 -1.90 -11.60
N GLU A 555 -4.74 -2.14 -10.29
CA GLU A 555 -3.72 -1.70 -9.35
C GLU A 555 -3.25 -2.88 -8.49
N ARG A 556 -1.98 -2.83 -8.05
CA ARG A 556 -1.38 -3.84 -7.16
C ARG A 556 -1.66 -3.48 -5.71
N ASP A 557 -2.29 -4.38 -4.99
CA ASP A 557 -2.62 -4.25 -3.57
C ASP A 557 -1.75 -5.21 -2.74
N PHE A 558 -0.93 -4.65 -1.85
CA PHE A 558 0.01 -5.35 -0.98
C PHE A 558 -0.50 -5.47 0.47
N ASP A 559 -1.55 -4.72 0.83
CA ASP A 559 -1.96 -4.54 2.23
C ASP A 559 -3.07 -5.52 2.68
N GLN A 560 -3.17 -6.68 2.01
CA GLN A 560 -4.18 -7.69 2.33
C GLN A 560 -3.70 -8.62 3.47
N PRO A 561 -4.61 -9.02 4.39
CA PRO A 561 -4.25 -9.80 5.57
C PRO A 561 -3.79 -11.22 5.26
N ASP A 562 -4.12 -11.73 4.08
CA ASP A 562 -3.80 -13.10 3.62
C ASP A 562 -2.52 -13.15 2.75
N LEU A 563 -1.80 -12.04 2.58
CA LEU A 563 -0.60 -11.95 1.74
C LEU A 563 0.70 -12.01 2.55
N ASP A 564 1.73 -12.66 2.01
CA ASP A 564 3.10 -12.46 2.45
C ASP A 564 3.65 -11.09 1.96
N LYS A 565 4.72 -10.59 2.59
CA LYS A 565 5.26 -9.23 2.37
C LYS A 565 5.67 -8.89 0.92
N PHE A 566 5.92 -9.90 0.09
CA PHE A 566 6.28 -9.74 -1.34
C PHE A 566 5.20 -10.25 -2.29
N GLU A 567 4.06 -10.63 -1.76
CA GLU A 567 2.91 -11.05 -2.53
C GLU A 567 1.97 -9.86 -2.76
N TYR A 568 1.25 -9.88 -3.87
CA TYR A 568 0.22 -8.86 -4.14
C TYR A 568 -0.97 -9.46 -4.88
N TRP A 569 -2.12 -8.82 -4.68
CA TRP A 569 -3.30 -9.02 -5.51
C TRP A 569 -3.38 -7.92 -6.56
N THR A 570 -3.81 -8.27 -7.77
CA THR A 570 -4.25 -7.25 -8.74
C THR A 570 -5.74 -6.99 -8.52
N VAL A 571 -6.12 -5.76 -8.22
CA VAL A 571 -7.51 -5.35 -7.94
C VAL A 571 -7.93 -4.17 -8.81
N CYS A 572 -9.23 -4.01 -9.02
CA CYS A 572 -9.75 -2.83 -9.71
C CYS A 572 -9.86 -1.64 -8.74
N SER A 573 -9.12 -0.58 -9.02
CA SER A 573 -9.04 0.66 -8.23
C SER A 573 -9.53 1.86 -9.04
N TYR A 574 -9.86 2.94 -8.33
CA TYR A 574 -10.26 4.24 -8.87
C TYR A 574 -10.17 5.32 -7.79
N ASP A 575 -9.97 6.57 -8.21
CA ASP A 575 -9.81 7.72 -7.33
C ASP A 575 -11.05 8.05 -6.47
N ASP A 576 -10.82 8.77 -5.37
CA ASP A 576 -11.87 9.26 -4.46
C ASP A 576 -12.97 10.07 -5.18
N ALA A 577 -12.61 10.83 -6.21
CA ALA A 577 -13.57 11.60 -7.01
C ALA A 577 -14.51 10.69 -7.81
N ALA A 578 -13.97 9.59 -8.37
CA ALA A 578 -14.74 8.60 -9.11
C ALA A 578 -15.58 7.72 -8.17
N ALA A 579 -15.14 7.53 -6.92
CA ALA A 579 -15.93 6.89 -5.87
C ALA A 579 -17.28 7.61 -5.62
N VAL A 580 -17.29 8.95 -5.68
CA VAL A 580 -18.53 9.73 -5.56
C VAL A 580 -19.52 9.39 -6.69
N VAL A 581 -19.05 9.26 -7.93
CA VAL A 581 -19.92 8.89 -9.06
C VAL A 581 -20.42 7.46 -8.92
N MET A 582 -19.58 6.54 -8.44
CA MET A 582 -20.05 5.20 -8.07
C MET A 582 -21.18 5.26 -7.05
N TYR A 583 -21.05 6.05 -5.99
CA TYR A 583 -22.13 6.23 -5.02
C TYR A 583 -23.41 6.80 -5.65
N ILE A 584 -23.30 7.71 -6.61
CA ILE A 584 -24.47 8.24 -7.33
C ILE A 584 -25.14 7.16 -8.20
N ILE A 585 -24.38 6.35 -8.94
CA ILE A 585 -24.91 5.22 -9.75
C ILE A 585 -25.71 4.27 -8.86
N VAL A 586 -25.19 3.98 -7.70
CA VAL A 586 -25.85 3.14 -6.70
C VAL A 586 -27.14 3.76 -6.20
N ILE A 587 -27.10 5.02 -5.77
CA ILE A 587 -28.29 5.73 -5.30
C ILE A 587 -29.37 5.70 -6.38
N TRP A 588 -28.99 5.87 -7.63
CA TRP A 588 -29.91 5.73 -8.76
C TRP A 588 -30.55 4.33 -8.84
N LYS A 589 -29.79 3.24 -8.70
CA LYS A 589 -30.36 1.86 -8.70
C LYS A 589 -31.36 1.65 -7.57
N LEU A 590 -31.07 2.20 -6.40
CA LEU A 590 -31.96 2.11 -5.25
C LEU A 590 -33.24 2.89 -5.40
N LEU A 591 -33.17 4.07 -6.00
CA LEU A 591 -34.36 4.83 -6.30
C LEU A 591 -35.26 4.03 -7.23
N LEU A 592 -34.70 3.34 -8.23
CA LEU A 592 -35.46 2.42 -9.08
C LEU A 592 -36.10 1.27 -8.26
N LEU A 593 -35.32 0.59 -7.41
CA LEU A 593 -35.84 -0.49 -6.55
C LEU A 593 -36.93 0.00 -5.58
N GLY A 594 -36.72 1.15 -4.95
CA GLY A 594 -37.65 1.78 -4.02
C GLY A 594 -38.96 2.17 -4.70
N VAL A 595 -38.90 2.79 -5.89
CA VAL A 595 -40.09 3.06 -6.70
C VAL A 595 -40.79 1.75 -7.07
N GLY A 596 -40.04 0.70 -7.40
CA GLY A 596 -40.56 -0.65 -7.64
C GLY A 596 -41.36 -1.19 -6.44
N CYS A 597 -40.78 -1.17 -5.24
CA CYS A 597 -41.43 -1.59 -4.00
C CYS A 597 -42.72 -0.81 -3.70
N VAL A 598 -42.70 0.50 -3.90
CA VAL A 598 -43.90 1.35 -3.71
C VAL A 598 -44.98 0.96 -4.72
N LEU A 599 -44.62 0.81 -6.00
CA LEU A 599 -45.58 0.40 -7.02
C LEU A 599 -46.17 -0.99 -6.75
N THR A 600 -45.36 -1.98 -6.36
CA THR A 600 -45.86 -3.32 -6.03
C THR A 600 -46.78 -3.30 -4.81
N PHE A 601 -46.47 -2.48 -3.80
CA PHE A 601 -47.35 -2.29 -2.65
C PHE A 601 -48.69 -1.69 -3.04
N LEU A 602 -48.69 -0.69 -3.94
CA LEU A 602 -49.91 -0.06 -4.43
C LEU A 602 -50.76 -1.03 -5.27
N VAL A 603 -50.12 -1.98 -5.96
CA VAL A 603 -50.74 -3.00 -6.85
C VAL A 603 -51.15 -4.28 -6.11
N ARG A 604 -50.94 -4.38 -4.80
CA ARG A 604 -51.22 -5.61 -4.02
C ARG A 604 -52.69 -6.04 -3.97
N SER A 605 -53.63 -5.11 -4.17
CA SER A 605 -55.07 -5.36 -4.02
C SER A 605 -55.77 -5.65 -5.37
N VAL A 606 -55.03 -6.09 -6.38
CA VAL A 606 -55.58 -6.42 -7.70
C VAL A 606 -56.38 -7.73 -7.64
N ASN A 607 -57.46 -7.82 -8.43
CA ASN A 607 -58.26 -9.04 -8.57
C ASN A 607 -57.39 -10.27 -8.90
N PRO A 608 -57.70 -11.45 -8.33
CA PRO A 608 -56.93 -12.68 -8.53
C PRO A 608 -56.91 -13.16 -10.00
N LEU A 609 -57.80 -12.64 -10.85
CA LEU A 609 -57.79 -12.87 -12.31
C LEU A 609 -56.54 -12.31 -13.00
N MET A 610 -55.87 -11.31 -12.40
CA MET A 610 -54.64 -10.69 -12.90
C MET A 610 -53.41 -11.23 -12.15
N ASN A 611 -53.25 -12.57 -12.16
CA ASN A 611 -52.18 -13.28 -11.47
C ASN A 611 -50.75 -12.81 -11.82
N GLU A 612 -50.55 -12.12 -12.95
CA GLU A 612 -49.24 -11.59 -13.37
C GLU A 612 -48.65 -10.56 -12.39
N ALA A 613 -49.48 -9.74 -11.73
CA ALA A 613 -49.01 -8.71 -10.80
C ALA A 613 -48.32 -9.29 -9.55
N ARG A 614 -48.76 -10.47 -9.10
CA ARG A 614 -48.18 -11.16 -7.94
C ARG A 614 -46.76 -11.65 -8.22
N PHE A 615 -46.52 -12.21 -9.41
CA PHE A 615 -45.19 -12.71 -9.79
C PHE A 615 -44.19 -11.57 -9.99
N LEU A 616 -44.63 -10.42 -10.54
CA LEU A 616 -43.82 -9.21 -10.64
C LEU A 616 -43.39 -8.70 -9.25
N ALA A 617 -44.31 -8.69 -8.29
CA ALA A 617 -44.02 -8.28 -6.91
C ALA A 617 -43.02 -9.23 -6.21
N ILE A 618 -43.18 -10.55 -6.36
CA ILE A 618 -42.24 -11.54 -5.80
C ILE A 618 -40.83 -11.33 -6.39
N GLY A 619 -40.72 -11.08 -7.70
CA GLY A 619 -39.43 -10.80 -8.34
C GLY A 619 -38.74 -9.54 -7.78
N ILE A 620 -39.48 -8.44 -7.64
CA ILE A 620 -38.94 -7.19 -7.06
C ILE A 620 -38.50 -7.40 -5.60
N TYR A 621 -39.32 -8.07 -4.79
CA TYR A 621 -38.97 -8.33 -3.39
C TYR A 621 -37.77 -9.27 -3.24
N ALA A 622 -37.62 -10.28 -4.12
CA ALA A 622 -36.47 -11.16 -4.12
C ALA A 622 -35.15 -10.41 -4.40
N LEU A 623 -35.17 -9.47 -5.35
CA LEU A 623 -34.01 -8.61 -5.64
C LEU A 623 -33.66 -7.69 -4.48
N CYS A 624 -34.67 -7.05 -3.86
CA CYS A 624 -34.45 -6.20 -2.69
C CYS A 624 -33.89 -7.00 -1.50
N PHE A 625 -34.41 -8.21 -1.26
CA PHE A 625 -33.94 -9.09 -0.19
C PHE A 625 -32.50 -9.56 -0.43
N ALA A 626 -32.18 -9.99 -1.66
CA ALA A 626 -30.82 -10.35 -2.03
C ALA A 626 -29.86 -9.16 -1.84
N GLY A 627 -30.25 -7.96 -2.29
CA GLY A 627 -29.49 -6.74 -2.06
C GLY A 627 -29.22 -6.45 -0.58
N ALA A 628 -30.25 -6.50 0.25
CA ALA A 628 -30.14 -6.23 1.68
C ALA A 628 -29.18 -7.18 2.43
N ILE A 629 -28.93 -8.38 1.90
CA ILE A 629 -27.99 -9.37 2.48
C ILE A 629 -26.59 -9.25 1.86
N LEU A 630 -26.51 -9.13 0.54
CA LEU A 630 -25.23 -9.17 -0.18
C LEU A 630 -24.39 -7.92 0.08
N VAL A 631 -25.01 -6.74 0.20
CA VAL A 631 -24.27 -5.50 0.42
C VAL A 631 -23.51 -5.49 1.74
N PRO A 632 -24.16 -5.70 2.91
CA PRO A 632 -23.42 -5.69 4.17
C PRO A 632 -22.37 -6.80 4.23
N LEU A 633 -22.65 -7.95 3.63
CA LEU A 633 -21.75 -9.10 3.66
C LEU A 633 -20.42 -8.79 2.95
N VAL A 634 -20.42 -8.14 1.78
CA VAL A 634 -19.17 -7.79 1.07
C VAL A 634 -18.39 -6.66 1.76
N ILE A 635 -19.06 -5.78 2.51
CA ILE A 635 -18.38 -4.72 3.26
C ILE A 635 -17.63 -5.28 4.47
N VAL A 636 -18.16 -6.33 5.08
CA VAL A 636 -17.59 -6.93 6.30
C VAL A 636 -16.48 -7.94 5.99
N VAL A 637 -16.40 -8.42 4.76
CA VAL A 637 -15.41 -9.42 4.34
C VAL A 637 -14.18 -8.72 3.78
N ASP A 638 -13.04 -8.95 4.44
CA ASP A 638 -11.76 -8.36 4.04
C ASP A 638 -11.02 -9.22 2.99
N SER A 639 -11.32 -10.51 2.88
CA SER A 639 -10.64 -11.42 1.94
C SER A 639 -11.15 -11.27 0.49
N VAL A 640 -10.23 -11.06 -0.46
CA VAL A 640 -10.52 -10.88 -1.89
C VAL A 640 -11.30 -12.06 -2.48
N GLU A 641 -10.91 -13.28 -2.13
CA GLU A 641 -11.58 -14.51 -2.59
C GLU A 641 -13.04 -14.57 -2.12
N ALA A 642 -13.26 -14.27 -0.84
CA ALA A 642 -14.59 -14.30 -0.25
C ALA A 642 -15.48 -13.18 -0.82
N VAL A 643 -14.93 -11.99 -1.10
CA VAL A 643 -15.66 -10.93 -1.81
C VAL A 643 -16.05 -11.36 -3.22
N TYR A 644 -15.14 -11.99 -3.97
CA TYR A 644 -15.43 -12.55 -5.30
C TYR A 644 -16.57 -13.58 -5.24
N LEU A 645 -16.49 -14.54 -4.31
CA LEU A 645 -17.50 -15.58 -4.11
C LEU A 645 -18.89 -15.00 -3.83
N VAL A 646 -18.98 -14.12 -2.84
CA VAL A 646 -20.25 -13.52 -2.42
C VAL A 646 -20.86 -12.71 -3.56
N THR A 647 -20.03 -11.96 -4.30
CA THR A 647 -20.50 -11.15 -5.43
C THR A 647 -21.05 -12.04 -6.56
N CYS A 648 -20.29 -13.04 -6.99
CA CYS A 648 -20.71 -13.93 -8.09
C CYS A 648 -21.94 -14.77 -7.73
N LEU A 649 -21.94 -15.38 -6.54
CA LEU A 649 -23.08 -16.16 -6.05
C LEU A 649 -24.31 -15.27 -5.88
N GLY A 650 -24.14 -14.04 -5.40
CA GLY A 650 -25.20 -13.06 -5.27
C GLY A 650 -25.86 -12.72 -6.59
N ILE A 651 -25.07 -12.39 -7.62
CA ILE A 651 -25.57 -12.13 -8.98
C ILE A 651 -26.32 -13.35 -9.52
N LEU A 652 -25.72 -14.54 -9.43
CA LEU A 652 -26.30 -15.77 -9.95
C LEU A 652 -27.63 -16.10 -9.28
N CYS A 653 -27.68 -16.08 -7.94
CA CYS A 653 -28.89 -16.40 -7.17
C CYS A 653 -29.99 -15.36 -7.37
N ALA A 654 -29.68 -14.07 -7.23
CA ALA A 654 -30.66 -13.00 -7.34
C ALA A 654 -31.29 -12.95 -8.74
N THR A 655 -30.47 -13.06 -9.78
CA THR A 655 -30.93 -13.04 -11.17
C THR A 655 -31.76 -14.29 -11.48
N ASN A 656 -31.26 -15.50 -11.14
CA ASN A 656 -31.99 -16.75 -11.39
C ASN A 656 -33.36 -16.79 -10.71
N VAL A 657 -33.43 -16.44 -9.42
CA VAL A 657 -34.71 -16.41 -8.69
C VAL A 657 -35.68 -15.42 -9.33
N ALA A 658 -35.21 -14.20 -9.62
CA ALA A 658 -36.08 -13.15 -10.14
C ALA A 658 -36.64 -13.48 -11.53
N TYR A 659 -35.83 -13.98 -12.48
CA TYR A 659 -36.35 -14.26 -13.83
C TYR A 659 -37.16 -15.56 -13.90
N LEU A 660 -36.81 -16.60 -13.14
CA LEU A 660 -37.56 -17.86 -13.14
C LEU A 660 -38.99 -17.66 -12.60
N VAL A 661 -39.15 -16.85 -11.55
CA VAL A 661 -40.47 -16.47 -11.02
C VAL A 661 -41.33 -15.76 -12.08
N LEU A 662 -40.71 -15.01 -13.01
CA LEU A 662 -41.41 -14.26 -14.05
C LEU A 662 -41.82 -15.11 -15.28
N LEU A 663 -41.06 -16.16 -15.58
CA LEU A 663 -41.22 -16.95 -16.81
C LEU A 663 -41.85 -18.33 -16.60
N VAL A 664 -41.47 -19.04 -15.52
CA VAL A 664 -41.92 -20.42 -15.26
C VAL A 664 -43.45 -20.54 -15.23
N PRO A 665 -44.21 -19.64 -14.55
CA PRO A 665 -45.67 -19.73 -14.54
C PRO A 665 -46.29 -19.64 -15.94
N LYS A 666 -45.69 -18.87 -16.85
CA LYS A 666 -46.21 -18.69 -18.22
C LYS A 666 -45.97 -19.92 -19.08
N PHE A 667 -44.76 -20.48 -19.01
CA PHE A 667 -44.47 -21.73 -19.72
C PHE A 667 -45.34 -22.89 -19.23
N PHE A 668 -45.63 -22.94 -17.93
CA PHE A 668 -46.51 -23.96 -17.36
C PHE A 668 -47.94 -23.87 -17.92
N VAL A 669 -48.54 -22.67 -17.95
CA VAL A 669 -49.91 -22.45 -18.48
C VAL A 669 -50.02 -22.81 -19.98
N ILE A 670 -48.99 -22.48 -20.77
CA ILE A 670 -48.92 -22.84 -22.19
C ILE A 670 -48.84 -24.37 -22.35
N SER A 671 -47.96 -25.02 -21.56
CA SER A 671 -47.75 -26.47 -21.64
C SER A 671 -48.94 -27.31 -21.17
N SER A 672 -49.75 -26.78 -20.26
CA SER A 672 -50.96 -27.44 -19.76
C SER A 672 -52.18 -27.29 -20.67
N GLY A 673 -52.06 -26.54 -21.78
CA GLY A 673 -53.15 -26.32 -22.74
C GLY A 673 -54.29 -25.43 -22.19
N GLN A 674 -54.03 -24.68 -21.12
CA GLN A 674 -55.01 -23.79 -20.46
C GLN A 674 -54.95 -22.34 -20.96
N ASP A 675 -54.20 -22.09 -22.04
CA ASP A 675 -54.09 -20.78 -22.68
C ASP A 675 -55.46 -20.33 -23.22
N GLY A 676 -56.14 -19.46 -22.45
CA GLY A 676 -57.43 -18.86 -22.81
C GLY A 676 -58.56 -19.19 -21.82
N SER A 677 -58.64 -20.42 -21.31
CA SER A 677 -59.69 -20.83 -20.35
C SER A 677 -59.52 -20.23 -18.95
N PHE A 678 -58.32 -19.79 -18.61
CA PHE A 678 -58.03 -19.11 -17.34
C PHE A 678 -58.57 -17.66 -17.27
N TYR A 679 -58.88 -17.05 -18.43
CA TYR A 679 -59.34 -15.66 -18.54
C TYR A 679 -60.82 -15.52 -18.94
N GLU A 680 -61.50 -16.62 -19.30
CA GLU A 680 -62.96 -16.67 -19.44
C GLU A 680 -63.59 -17.06 -18.10
N GLY A 681 -64.33 -16.14 -17.48
CA GLY A 681 -64.99 -16.38 -16.20
C GLY A 681 -66.10 -17.44 -16.25
N PRO A 682 -66.62 -17.91 -15.10
CA PRO A 682 -67.47 -19.11 -14.99
C PRO A 682 -68.88 -19.04 -15.62
N ASN A 683 -69.27 -17.92 -16.23
CA ASN A 683 -70.66 -17.69 -16.67
C ASN A 683 -70.74 -17.31 -18.16
N SER A 684 -70.49 -18.25 -19.06
CA SER A 684 -70.90 -18.15 -20.46
C SER A 684 -71.81 -19.33 -20.86
N HIS A 685 -72.94 -19.47 -20.17
CA HIS A 685 -74.03 -20.29 -20.69
C HIS A 685 -74.66 -19.60 -21.91
N SER A 686 -74.36 -20.16 -23.09
CA SER A 686 -75.21 -20.25 -24.28
C SER A 686 -76.36 -19.24 -24.39
N VAL A 687 -76.19 -18.19 -25.19
CA VAL A 687 -77.31 -17.49 -25.82
C VAL A 687 -77.15 -17.61 -27.33
N GLN A 688 -78.02 -18.43 -27.92
CA GLN A 688 -78.17 -18.56 -29.37
C GLN A 688 -78.55 -17.22 -29.99
N ILE A 689 -77.83 -16.84 -31.04
CA ILE A 689 -78.12 -15.65 -31.85
C ILE A 689 -79.27 -15.98 -32.81
N GLY A 690 -80.47 -15.50 -32.47
CA GLY A 690 -81.64 -15.39 -33.34
C GLY A 690 -81.84 -13.95 -33.83
N SER A 691 -81.92 -13.79 -35.14
CA SER A 691 -82.33 -12.64 -35.98
C SER A 691 -82.88 -11.33 -35.36
N ARG A 692 -82.20 -10.22 -35.71
CA ARG A 692 -82.69 -8.94 -36.31
C ARG A 692 -84.04 -8.32 -35.83
N SER A 693 -83.98 -7.15 -35.16
CA SER A 693 -84.44 -5.82 -35.65
C SER A 693 -85.02 -4.85 -34.59
N LYS A 694 -84.63 -3.57 -34.72
CA LYS A 694 -85.26 -2.27 -34.35
C LYS A 694 -85.87 -2.07 -32.94
N SER A 695 -85.30 -1.15 -32.13
CA SER A 695 -85.85 0.21 -31.83
C SER A 695 -85.24 0.89 -30.58
N LYS A 696 -84.89 2.19 -30.75
CA LYS A 696 -84.92 3.36 -29.84
C LYS A 696 -84.20 3.43 -28.46
N GLU A 697 -83.40 4.50 -28.39
CA GLU A 697 -83.15 5.48 -27.29
C GLU A 697 -82.15 5.18 -26.13
N PRO A 698 -81.52 6.25 -25.58
CA PRO A 698 -80.18 6.19 -24.96
C PRO A 698 -80.26 5.83 -23.47
N GLY A 699 -79.75 4.64 -23.12
CA GLY A 699 -79.63 4.16 -21.76
C GLY A 699 -78.29 4.52 -21.12
N ASN A 700 -78.35 5.54 -20.26
CA ASN A 700 -77.58 5.80 -19.04
C ASN A 700 -76.18 5.13 -18.84
N ILE A 701 -75.14 5.97 -18.80
CA ILE A 701 -73.72 5.62 -18.51
C ILE A 701 -73.53 5.04 -17.10
N ASP A 702 -74.49 5.25 -16.19
CA ASP A 702 -74.41 4.77 -14.80
C ASP A 702 -74.55 3.24 -14.66
N SER A 703 -75.09 2.53 -15.65
CA SER A 703 -75.21 1.06 -15.57
C SER A 703 -73.89 0.33 -15.81
N PHE A 704 -72.91 0.96 -16.46
CA PHE A 704 -71.64 0.32 -16.79
C PHE A 704 -70.64 0.33 -15.62
N CYS A 705 -70.74 1.30 -14.68
CA CYS A 705 -69.90 1.30 -13.48
C CYS A 705 -70.41 0.35 -12.39
N SER A 706 -71.68 -0.09 -12.41
CA SER A 706 -72.21 -1.05 -11.43
C SER A 706 -71.73 -2.49 -11.68
N ASP A 707 -71.66 -2.92 -12.94
CA ASP A 707 -71.26 -4.30 -13.28
C ASP A 707 -69.75 -4.55 -13.13
N VAL A 708 -68.93 -3.50 -13.09
CA VAL A 708 -67.48 -3.61 -12.86
C VAL A 708 -67.12 -3.71 -11.37
N PHE A 709 -68.03 -3.33 -10.47
CA PHE A 709 -67.79 -3.40 -9.02
C PHE A 709 -68.36 -4.67 -8.34
N SER A 710 -69.12 -5.51 -9.05
CA SER A 710 -69.70 -6.74 -8.48
C SER A 710 -69.08 -8.06 -8.98
N GLN A 711 -67.89 -8.06 -9.61
CA GLN A 711 -67.15 -9.28 -9.98
C GLN A 711 -65.66 -9.24 -9.63
#